data_AF-A0A975PF18-F1
#
_entry.id   AF-A0A975PF18-F1
#
_cell.length_a   1.000
_cell.length_b   1.000
_cell.length_c   1.000
_cell.angle_alpha   90.00
_cell.angle_beta   90.00
_cell.angle_gamma   90.00
#
_symmetry.space_group_name_H-M   'P 1'
#
loop_
_entity.id
_entity.type
_entity.pdbx_description
1 polymer ?
#
loop_
_entity_poly.entity_id
_entity_poly.type
_entity_poly.pdbx_seq_one_letter_code
_entity_poly.pdbx_strand_id
1 'polypeptide(L)'
;MPLLFAGSVFADPDPASGIHVPKDFKIERIYEVPGGQGSWVAITKDDKGRFICSDQYGGLYRVEAGAAPKVEKLEVKISGAHGLLWFQGVLYVSINEAPMKSGVWMVKPQGDQFSEPVLVKEFKGRGEHGPHQMVPSPDGQWIYVTCGNFTDLPGMDGYQPAKVWQEDQLLTRCTDPRGHDPNQMAPGGWIARFKPDGGSWELYASGFRNTYDIAFNDRGDLFGYDSDMEWDFGTPWYRPTRLCEILPGGEYGWRNGSGKWPVEYEDNYGSLVDFGPGSPTGVVAGRGAKFPEAYQRALYTLDWTFATVRAIHLEPQGTSYKATSEEFITGTGLPFTDAVIGDDGAMYLLTGGRKTGSAMWKVTYTGSASTAPVKIGREADPLAAFKSAIDKPTPAAINSLWEKLGSSERTERFLARTALEKLPPASWAPRLDAEKDAWRVIGASIGLARVSTKEDRARALSALDRLDWSKLSSLQRINWLRACDLEFIRGGEPQVEERQKVLAKIDKSFPTGDEMVDRELCRLLCYLQAPGIVGRTLTAMDLAGPGKPPAWTEIAARNSGYGKPILEMLKNLPPAQVLHYVYCLRAVKGPWGAGERERFFSWVDRLASGSGGASYGGFVAELRKQALANATPEERVRFEKPAHAAANPMANLPPVKGPGKDWTVDEVAALAAGGLSGRDKENGRNMFKASLCAACHAFNGEGGDVGPDLTTLGGRFKPRDIADAIINPSAVVSDQFAYSTITRKDGSSLFGRMLKEENGKVIVGTNPFDTTQTVEVPKDEITSMERSSISPMPGALINRLNPDELKDLLAFLTGAK
;
A
#
# COMPACT_ATOMS: atom_id res chain seq x y z
N MET A 1 19.96 0.17 2.41
CA MET A 1 21.05 0.15 1.41
C MET A 1 20.48 0.69 0.11
N PRO A 2 21.20 1.54 -0.66
CA PRO A 2 20.69 2.00 -1.95
C PRO A 2 20.56 0.81 -2.91
N LEU A 3 19.44 0.77 -3.63
CA LEU A 3 19.20 -0.18 -4.71
C LEU A 3 20.30 -0.02 -5.77
N LEU A 4 20.88 -1.13 -6.22
CA LEU A 4 21.61 -1.14 -7.49
C LEU A 4 20.61 -1.52 -8.57
N PHE A 5 20.18 -0.54 -9.37
CA PHE A 5 19.50 -0.85 -10.63
C PHE A 5 20.56 -1.38 -11.60
N ALA A 6 20.59 -2.69 -11.82
CA ALA A 6 21.34 -3.23 -12.94
C ALA A 6 20.57 -2.85 -14.22
N GLY A 7 21.18 -2.07 -15.11
CA GLY A 7 20.59 -1.82 -16.42
C GLY A 7 20.51 -3.14 -17.19
N SER A 8 19.30 -3.62 -17.48
CA SER A 8 19.11 -4.77 -18.36
C SER A 8 19.49 -4.38 -19.79
N VAL A 9 20.28 -5.23 -20.46
CA VAL A 9 20.45 -5.15 -21.91
C VAL A 9 19.23 -5.79 -22.53
N PHE A 10 18.20 -4.99 -22.78
CA PHE A 10 17.01 -5.45 -23.50
C PHE A 10 17.36 -5.83 -24.94
N ALA A 11 16.67 -6.85 -25.47
CA ALA A 11 16.59 -7.03 -26.91
C ALA A 11 15.76 -5.88 -27.53
N ASP A 12 15.84 -5.72 -28.86
CA ASP A 12 14.88 -4.88 -29.59
C ASP A 12 13.45 -5.30 -29.22
N PRO A 13 12.50 -4.36 -29.04
CA PRO A 13 11.12 -4.70 -28.69
C PRO A 13 10.52 -5.63 -29.74
N ASP A 14 9.68 -6.57 -29.30
CA ASP A 14 8.89 -7.36 -30.24
C ASP A 14 8.05 -6.40 -31.11
N PRO A 15 8.27 -6.33 -32.44
CA PRO A 15 7.59 -5.38 -33.31
C PRO A 15 6.06 -5.52 -33.30
N ALA A 16 5.54 -6.69 -32.93
CA ALA A 16 4.12 -6.98 -32.88
C ALA A 16 3.43 -6.55 -31.56
N SER A 17 4.15 -6.58 -30.44
CA SER A 17 3.57 -6.33 -29.10
C SER A 17 4.14 -5.09 -28.40
N GLY A 18 5.31 -4.58 -28.80
CA GLY A 18 6.00 -3.49 -28.12
C GLY A 18 6.53 -3.86 -26.73
N ILE A 19 6.63 -5.16 -26.42
CA ILE A 19 7.12 -5.68 -25.15
C ILE A 19 8.63 -5.87 -25.22
N HIS A 20 9.31 -5.50 -24.14
CA HIS A 20 10.73 -5.78 -23.93
C HIS A 20 10.90 -6.91 -22.93
N VAL A 21 11.83 -7.82 -23.24
CA VAL A 21 12.34 -8.88 -22.37
C VAL A 21 13.87 -8.91 -22.44
N PRO A 22 14.58 -9.47 -21.45
CA PRO A 22 16.03 -9.63 -21.52
C PRO A 22 16.46 -10.40 -22.77
N LYS A 23 17.70 -10.16 -23.17
CA LYS A 23 18.35 -10.94 -24.23
C LYS A 23 18.17 -12.45 -23.98
N ASP A 24 17.93 -13.19 -25.05
CA ASP A 24 17.73 -14.64 -25.04
C ASP A 24 16.46 -15.10 -24.32
N PHE A 25 15.51 -14.20 -24.04
CA PHE A 25 14.14 -14.53 -23.69
C PHE A 25 13.18 -14.18 -24.82
N LYS A 26 12.06 -14.91 -24.86
CA LYS A 26 10.96 -14.68 -25.80
C LYS A 26 9.65 -14.66 -25.02
N ILE A 27 8.81 -13.68 -25.30
CA ILE A 27 7.43 -13.61 -24.82
C ILE A 27 6.46 -13.80 -25.98
N GLU A 28 5.40 -14.59 -25.76
CA GLU A 28 4.38 -14.89 -26.76
C GLU A 28 3.00 -14.79 -26.15
N ARG A 29 2.07 -14.09 -26.82
CA ARG A 29 0.65 -14.18 -26.45
C ARG A 29 0.11 -15.52 -26.89
N ILE A 30 -0.28 -16.36 -25.94
CA ILE A 30 -0.81 -17.68 -26.23
C ILE A 30 -2.32 -17.66 -26.37
N TYR A 31 -3.02 -16.79 -25.64
CA TYR A 31 -4.48 -16.67 -25.72
C TYR A 31 -4.92 -15.23 -25.47
N GLU A 32 -5.74 -14.68 -26.37
CA GLU A 32 -6.50 -13.45 -26.11
C GLU A 32 -7.83 -13.85 -25.48
N VAL A 33 -8.12 -13.37 -24.28
CA VAL A 33 -9.35 -13.71 -23.57
C VAL A 33 -10.51 -12.96 -24.22
N PRO A 34 -11.50 -13.65 -24.81
CA PRO A 34 -12.68 -13.01 -25.36
C PRO A 34 -13.44 -12.26 -24.26
N GLY A 35 -14.03 -11.09 -24.56
CA GLY A 35 -14.74 -10.30 -23.55
C GLY A 35 -15.87 -11.05 -22.82
N GLY A 36 -16.50 -12.05 -23.46
CA GLY A 36 -17.48 -12.93 -22.82
C GLY A 36 -16.89 -13.91 -21.79
N GLN A 37 -15.57 -14.07 -21.74
CA GLN A 37 -14.84 -14.83 -20.74
C GLN A 37 -14.27 -13.95 -19.61
N GLY A 38 -14.54 -12.65 -19.66
CA GLY A 38 -14.19 -11.68 -18.63
C GLY A 38 -12.73 -11.25 -18.65
N SER A 39 -12.19 -10.92 -17.47
CA SER A 39 -10.85 -10.38 -17.31
C SER A 39 -10.08 -11.14 -16.24
N TRP A 40 -9.06 -11.89 -16.66
CA TRP A 40 -8.43 -12.88 -15.79
C TRP A 40 -7.40 -12.26 -14.84
N VAL A 41 -7.53 -12.57 -13.54
CA VAL A 41 -6.73 -11.95 -12.46
C VAL A 41 -5.94 -12.92 -11.59
N ALA A 42 -6.23 -14.22 -11.67
CA ALA A 42 -5.53 -15.24 -10.90
C ALA A 42 -5.29 -16.48 -11.75
N ILE A 43 -4.16 -17.17 -11.54
CA ILE A 43 -3.78 -18.40 -12.22
C ILE A 43 -3.18 -19.42 -11.27
N THR A 44 -3.52 -20.69 -11.45
CA THR A 44 -2.84 -21.82 -10.81
C THR A 44 -2.70 -22.99 -11.78
N LYS A 45 -2.01 -24.05 -11.39
CA LYS A 45 -1.78 -25.25 -12.21
C LYS A 45 -2.22 -26.51 -11.47
N ASP A 46 -3.02 -27.35 -12.11
CA ASP A 46 -3.47 -28.62 -11.55
C ASP A 46 -2.42 -29.75 -11.68
N ASP A 47 -2.67 -30.89 -11.05
CA ASP A 47 -1.76 -32.06 -11.08
C ASP A 47 -1.60 -32.69 -12.48
N LYS A 48 -2.38 -32.26 -13.48
CA LYS A 48 -2.29 -32.70 -14.88
C LYS A 48 -1.53 -31.69 -15.74
N GLY A 49 -0.98 -30.64 -15.16
CA GLY A 49 -0.23 -29.59 -15.87
C GLY A 49 -1.12 -28.60 -16.62
N ARG A 50 -2.43 -28.59 -16.34
CA ARG A 50 -3.38 -27.66 -16.95
C ARG A 50 -3.52 -26.43 -16.05
N PHE A 51 -3.76 -25.27 -16.64
CA PHE A 51 -3.94 -24.04 -15.87
C PHE A 51 -5.41 -23.86 -15.50
N ILE A 52 -5.66 -23.27 -14.34
CA ILE A 52 -6.96 -22.76 -13.92
C ILE A 52 -6.82 -21.26 -13.74
N CYS A 53 -7.65 -20.48 -14.45
CA CYS A 53 -7.66 -19.03 -14.41
C CYS A 53 -8.99 -18.52 -13.86
N SER A 54 -8.97 -17.39 -13.16
CA SER A 54 -10.17 -16.74 -12.64
C SER A 54 -10.49 -15.45 -13.38
N ASP A 55 -11.71 -15.32 -13.90
CA ASP A 55 -12.29 -14.02 -14.23
C ASP A 55 -12.63 -13.25 -12.94
N GLN A 56 -12.12 -12.02 -12.81
CA GLN A 56 -12.25 -11.21 -11.60
C GLN A 56 -13.68 -11.17 -11.04
N TYR A 57 -14.68 -10.97 -11.90
CA TYR A 57 -16.09 -10.84 -11.51
C TYR A 57 -16.94 -12.05 -11.94
N GLY A 58 -16.31 -13.12 -12.44
CA GLY A 58 -16.98 -14.25 -13.06
C GLY A 58 -16.45 -15.57 -12.55
N GLY A 59 -16.55 -16.61 -13.38
CA GLY A 59 -16.21 -17.99 -13.00
C GLY A 59 -14.76 -18.38 -13.34
N LEU A 60 -14.46 -19.66 -13.15
CA LEU A 60 -13.14 -20.22 -13.45
C LEU A 60 -13.08 -20.81 -14.87
N TYR A 61 -11.90 -20.77 -15.46
CA TYR A 61 -11.59 -21.34 -16.77
C TYR A 61 -10.42 -22.30 -16.64
N ARG A 62 -10.46 -23.41 -17.38
CA ARG A 62 -9.32 -24.32 -17.53
C ARG A 62 -8.66 -24.10 -18.87
N VAL A 63 -7.34 -24.03 -18.87
CA VAL A 63 -6.52 -23.84 -20.07
C VAL A 63 -5.54 -25.00 -20.22
N GLU A 64 -5.67 -25.74 -21.30
CA GLU A 64 -4.63 -26.66 -21.76
C GLU A 64 -3.72 -25.91 -22.73
N ALA A 65 -2.52 -25.57 -22.27
CA ALA A 65 -1.57 -24.84 -23.11
C ALA A 65 -1.03 -25.71 -24.25
N GLY A 66 -0.82 -25.09 -25.41
CA GLY A 66 -0.31 -25.72 -26.63
C GLY A 66 -0.23 -24.70 -27.76
N ALA A 67 0.12 -25.14 -28.98
CA ALA A 67 0.18 -24.26 -30.15
C ALA A 67 -1.19 -23.61 -30.47
N ALA A 68 -2.27 -24.34 -30.17
CA ALA A 68 -3.63 -23.82 -30.11
C ALA A 68 -4.20 -24.17 -28.73
N PRO A 69 -4.24 -23.22 -27.78
CA PRO A 69 -4.70 -23.53 -26.43
C PRO A 69 -6.18 -23.89 -26.44
N LYS A 70 -6.55 -24.90 -25.65
CA LYS A 70 -7.96 -25.23 -25.40
C LYS A 70 -8.38 -24.55 -24.11
N VAL A 71 -9.45 -23.76 -24.20
CA VAL A 71 -10.01 -23.03 -23.06
C VAL A 71 -11.44 -23.47 -22.86
N GLU A 72 -11.75 -23.93 -21.65
CA GLU A 72 -13.10 -24.32 -21.25
C GLU A 72 -13.51 -23.60 -19.97
N LYS A 73 -14.79 -23.22 -19.88
CA LYS A 73 -15.36 -22.72 -18.63
C LYS A 73 -15.59 -23.90 -17.69
N LEU A 74 -15.17 -23.76 -16.44
CA LEU A 74 -15.39 -24.78 -15.43
C LEU A 74 -16.79 -24.69 -14.85
N GLU A 75 -17.50 -25.81 -14.84
CA GLU A 75 -18.81 -25.97 -14.20
C GLU A 75 -18.62 -26.14 -12.68
N VAL A 76 -18.26 -25.06 -12.01
CA VAL A 76 -18.08 -24.98 -10.56
C VAL A 76 -18.76 -23.72 -10.04
N LYS A 77 -19.43 -23.80 -8.88
CA LYS A 77 -20.13 -22.67 -8.25
C LYS A 77 -19.17 -21.70 -7.54
N ILE A 78 -18.14 -21.28 -8.25
CA ILE A 78 -17.18 -20.27 -7.83
C ILE A 78 -17.37 -19.01 -8.69
N SER A 79 -17.38 -17.85 -8.04
CA SER A 79 -17.27 -16.58 -8.74
C SER A 79 -16.57 -15.54 -7.87
N GLY A 80 -15.76 -14.66 -8.49
CA GLY A 80 -15.14 -13.55 -7.78
C GLY A 80 -13.77 -13.84 -7.16
N ALA A 81 -13.03 -14.80 -7.73
CA ALA A 81 -11.78 -15.26 -7.14
C ALA A 81 -10.58 -14.38 -7.54
N HIS A 82 -9.81 -13.96 -6.53
CA HIS A 82 -8.58 -13.18 -6.69
C HIS A 82 -7.32 -13.99 -6.35
N GLY A 83 -7.47 -15.14 -5.70
CA GLY A 83 -6.38 -16.07 -5.43
C GLY A 83 -6.79 -17.50 -5.75
N LEU A 84 -5.88 -18.25 -6.37
CA LEU A 84 -6.07 -19.64 -6.74
C LEU A 84 -4.84 -20.45 -6.35
N LEU A 85 -5.06 -21.55 -5.63
CA LEU A 85 -4.00 -22.49 -5.28
C LEU A 85 -4.49 -23.91 -5.47
N TRP A 86 -3.86 -24.65 -6.39
CA TRP A 86 -3.96 -26.10 -6.40
C TRP A 86 -2.89 -26.70 -5.49
N PHE A 87 -3.30 -27.44 -4.46
CA PHE A 87 -2.37 -28.04 -3.52
C PHE A 87 -2.91 -29.34 -2.94
N GLN A 88 -2.08 -30.39 -2.94
CA GLN A 88 -2.44 -31.74 -2.44
C GLN A 88 -3.76 -32.29 -3.02
N GLY A 89 -3.97 -32.10 -4.32
CA GLY A 89 -5.18 -32.57 -5.03
C GLY A 89 -6.45 -31.78 -4.70
N VAL A 90 -6.33 -30.57 -4.15
CA VAL A 90 -7.43 -29.70 -3.76
C VAL A 90 -7.24 -28.32 -4.37
N LEU A 91 -8.33 -27.72 -4.87
CA LEU A 91 -8.35 -26.33 -5.32
C LEU A 91 -8.82 -25.45 -4.17
N TYR A 92 -7.92 -24.60 -3.66
CA TYR A 92 -8.24 -23.52 -2.75
C TYR A 92 -8.50 -22.25 -3.55
N VAL A 93 -9.53 -21.52 -3.15
CA VAL A 93 -9.99 -20.30 -3.83
C VAL A 93 -10.14 -19.19 -2.81
N SER A 94 -9.46 -18.08 -3.03
CA SER A 94 -9.65 -16.85 -2.26
C SER A 94 -10.67 -15.97 -2.99
N ILE A 95 -11.86 -15.87 -2.42
CA ILE A 95 -12.98 -15.08 -2.95
C ILE A 95 -12.92 -13.69 -2.38
N ASN A 96 -13.00 -12.70 -3.27
CA ASN A 96 -12.94 -11.30 -2.93
C ASN A 96 -14.18 -10.54 -3.46
N GLU A 97 -14.64 -10.85 -4.67
CA GLU A 97 -15.80 -10.18 -5.26
C GLU A 97 -17.15 -10.81 -4.88
N ALA A 98 -18.22 -10.02 -4.97
CA ALA A 98 -19.60 -10.49 -4.86
C ALA A 98 -19.99 -11.35 -6.10
N PRO A 99 -21.01 -12.23 -6.00
CA PRO A 99 -21.96 -12.42 -4.90
C PRO A 99 -21.54 -13.43 -3.83
N MET A 100 -20.50 -14.24 -4.07
CA MET A 100 -20.04 -15.25 -3.11
C MET A 100 -19.46 -14.61 -1.87
N LYS A 101 -19.60 -15.24 -0.69
CA LYS A 101 -18.98 -14.74 0.55
C LYS A 101 -17.46 -14.65 0.41
N SER A 102 -16.91 -13.51 0.81
CA SER A 102 -15.47 -13.27 0.86
C SER A 102 -14.82 -14.23 1.86
N GLY A 103 -13.66 -14.77 1.51
CA GLY A 103 -13.04 -15.81 2.31
C GLY A 103 -12.26 -16.84 1.50
N VAL A 104 -11.70 -17.81 2.23
CA VAL A 104 -11.07 -18.99 1.62
C VAL A 104 -12.11 -20.10 1.47
N TRP A 105 -12.18 -20.64 0.27
CA TRP A 105 -13.03 -21.76 -0.12
C TRP A 105 -12.16 -22.93 -0.58
N MET A 106 -12.70 -24.13 -0.41
CA MET A 106 -12.08 -25.38 -0.82
C MET A 106 -12.99 -26.10 -1.80
N VAL A 107 -12.43 -26.60 -2.90
CA VAL A 107 -13.12 -27.35 -3.93
C VAL A 107 -12.32 -28.62 -4.24
N LYS A 108 -12.97 -29.79 -4.19
CA LYS A 108 -12.31 -31.07 -4.46
C LYS A 108 -12.59 -31.51 -5.90
N PRO A 109 -11.60 -31.98 -6.67
CA PRO A 109 -11.84 -32.53 -7.99
C PRO A 109 -12.60 -33.86 -7.92
N GLN A 110 -13.43 -34.11 -8.94
CA GLN A 110 -14.15 -35.36 -9.20
C GLN A 110 -13.96 -35.73 -10.67
N GLY A 111 -12.82 -36.34 -11.00
CA GLY A 111 -12.37 -36.48 -12.39
C GLY A 111 -11.96 -35.13 -12.97
N ASP A 112 -12.64 -34.69 -14.03
CA ASP A 112 -12.47 -33.34 -14.60
C ASP A 112 -13.52 -32.33 -14.12
N GLN A 113 -14.47 -32.78 -13.29
CA GLN A 113 -15.45 -31.95 -12.60
C GLN A 113 -14.98 -31.58 -11.18
N PHE A 114 -15.80 -30.81 -10.49
CA PHE A 114 -15.53 -30.32 -9.13
C PHE A 114 -16.70 -30.60 -8.20
N SER A 115 -16.39 -30.83 -6.92
CA SER A 115 -17.38 -30.91 -5.85
C SER A 115 -18.07 -29.57 -5.63
N GLU A 116 -19.15 -29.58 -4.84
CA GLU A 116 -19.66 -28.35 -4.26
C GLU A 116 -18.56 -27.63 -3.45
N PRO A 117 -18.38 -26.31 -3.64
CA PRO A 117 -17.44 -25.53 -2.85
C PRO A 117 -17.80 -25.48 -1.37
N VAL A 118 -16.79 -25.60 -0.50
CA VAL A 118 -16.91 -25.53 0.95
C VAL A 118 -16.20 -24.28 1.45
N LEU A 119 -16.91 -23.42 2.17
CA LEU A 119 -16.32 -22.25 2.83
C LEU A 119 -15.46 -22.72 4.00
N VAL A 120 -14.15 -22.44 3.94
CA VAL A 120 -13.19 -22.79 4.99
C VAL A 120 -13.18 -21.71 6.08
N LYS A 121 -13.10 -20.45 5.66
CA LYS A 121 -13.07 -19.30 6.58
C LYS A 121 -13.67 -18.08 5.89
N GLU A 122 -14.70 -17.49 6.49
CA GLU A 122 -15.30 -16.24 6.03
C GLU A 122 -14.44 -15.04 6.46
N PHE A 123 -14.28 -14.08 5.55
CA PHE A 123 -13.61 -12.81 5.83
C PHE A 123 -14.58 -11.65 5.66
N LYS A 124 -14.44 -10.63 6.51
CA LYS A 124 -15.16 -9.36 6.37
C LYS A 124 -14.25 -8.37 5.67
N GLY A 125 -14.41 -8.23 4.36
CA GLY A 125 -13.57 -7.36 3.54
C GLY A 125 -13.56 -7.81 2.10
N ARG A 126 -13.50 -6.85 1.17
CA ARG A 126 -13.58 -7.07 -0.27
C ARG A 126 -12.86 -5.97 -1.04
N GLY A 127 -12.79 -6.14 -2.36
CA GLY A 127 -12.39 -5.11 -3.31
C GLY A 127 -10.88 -5.09 -3.52
N GLU A 128 -10.34 -3.92 -3.83
CA GLU A 128 -8.95 -3.75 -4.25
C GLU A 128 -7.97 -4.14 -3.14
N HIS A 129 -8.34 -3.96 -1.86
CA HIS A 129 -7.54 -4.39 -0.70
C HIS A 129 -8.23 -5.48 0.14
N GLY A 130 -8.97 -6.37 -0.53
CA GLY A 130 -9.59 -7.54 0.09
C GLY A 130 -8.62 -8.70 0.32
N PRO A 131 -9.13 -9.94 0.45
CA PRO A 131 -8.30 -11.14 0.40
C PRO A 131 -7.80 -11.42 -1.01
N HIS A 132 -6.55 -11.86 -1.13
CA HIS A 132 -5.87 -12.10 -2.41
C HIS A 132 -5.24 -13.49 -2.46
N GLN A 133 -3.95 -13.63 -2.75
CA GLN A 133 -3.34 -14.90 -3.13
C GLN A 133 -3.02 -15.85 -1.95
N MET A 134 -2.83 -17.14 -2.28
CA MET A 134 -2.38 -18.18 -1.37
C MET A 134 -1.17 -18.94 -1.89
N VAL A 135 -0.25 -19.33 -1.00
CA VAL A 135 0.90 -20.19 -1.35
C VAL A 135 1.15 -21.28 -0.30
N PRO A 136 1.57 -22.49 -0.70
CA PRO A 136 1.92 -23.54 0.23
C PRO A 136 3.31 -23.30 0.83
N SER A 137 3.51 -23.71 2.08
CA SER A 137 4.84 -23.72 2.68
C SER A 137 5.76 -24.72 1.98
N PRO A 138 7.09 -24.50 1.97
CA PRO A 138 8.03 -25.42 1.32
C PRO A 138 8.04 -26.86 1.85
N ASP A 139 7.64 -27.06 3.12
CA ASP A 139 7.46 -28.40 3.73
C ASP A 139 6.07 -29.00 3.52
N GLY A 140 5.19 -28.27 2.83
CA GLY A 140 3.82 -28.65 2.53
C GLY A 140 2.89 -28.79 3.74
N GLN A 141 3.30 -28.29 4.92
CA GLN A 141 2.53 -28.42 6.15
C GLN A 141 1.50 -27.31 6.37
N TRP A 142 1.58 -26.22 5.61
CA TRP A 142 0.77 -25.02 5.80
C TRP A 142 0.43 -24.39 4.45
N ILE A 143 -0.69 -23.69 4.40
CA ILE A 143 -1.05 -22.76 3.32
C ILE A 143 -1.07 -21.37 3.92
N TYR A 144 -0.41 -20.41 3.26
CA TYR A 144 -0.39 -19.01 3.64
C TYR A 144 -1.37 -18.23 2.77
N VAL A 145 -2.10 -17.29 3.35
CA VAL A 145 -3.05 -16.40 2.66
C VAL A 145 -2.74 -14.96 3.01
N THR A 146 -2.78 -14.06 2.02
CA THR A 146 -2.57 -12.62 2.20
C THR A 146 -3.87 -11.83 2.03
N CYS A 147 -4.06 -10.82 2.89
CA CYS A 147 -5.22 -9.96 2.92
C CYS A 147 -4.83 -8.49 3.12
N GLY A 148 -5.43 -7.59 2.35
CA GLY A 148 -5.22 -6.15 2.49
C GLY A 148 -5.93 -5.53 3.70
N ASN A 149 -5.66 -4.25 3.94
CA ASN A 149 -6.14 -3.48 5.08
C ASN A 149 -7.65 -3.15 5.05
N PHE A 150 -8.38 -3.58 4.00
CA PHE A 150 -9.84 -3.58 3.97
C PHE A 150 -10.46 -4.91 4.38
N THR A 151 -9.64 -5.85 4.85
CA THR A 151 -10.10 -7.11 5.41
C THR A 151 -9.91 -7.12 6.91
N ASP A 152 -11.02 -7.13 7.66
CA ASP A 152 -10.98 -7.27 9.10
C ASP A 152 -10.28 -8.58 9.47
N LEU A 153 -9.40 -8.53 10.47
CA LEU A 153 -8.77 -9.72 11.01
C LEU A 153 -9.81 -10.59 11.75
N PRO A 154 -10.15 -11.80 11.26
CA PRO A 154 -11.04 -12.68 12.00
C PRO A 154 -10.37 -13.26 13.25
N GLY A 155 -11.16 -13.90 14.12
CA GLY A 155 -10.60 -14.73 15.19
C GLY A 155 -9.76 -15.88 14.63
N MET A 156 -8.56 -16.07 15.18
CA MET A 156 -7.61 -17.14 14.81
C MET A 156 -7.41 -18.11 15.97
N ASP A 157 -7.00 -19.35 15.66
CA ASP A 157 -6.68 -20.39 16.63
C ASP A 157 -5.33 -20.13 17.32
N GLY A 158 -4.40 -19.45 16.61
CA GLY A 158 -3.11 -19.03 17.14
C GLY A 158 -2.63 -17.68 16.59
N TYR A 159 -1.66 -17.09 17.28
CA TYR A 159 -1.05 -15.81 16.89
C TYR A 159 0.46 -15.90 17.04
N GLN A 160 1.18 -15.72 15.93
CA GLN A 160 2.63 -15.51 15.95
C GLN A 160 2.98 -14.19 16.67
N PRO A 161 2.35 -13.03 16.35
CA PRO A 161 2.56 -11.79 17.11
C PRO A 161 1.77 -11.77 18.43
N ALA A 162 2.23 -10.97 19.40
CA ALA A 162 1.44 -10.61 20.56
C ALA A 162 0.23 -9.75 20.14
N LYS A 163 -0.93 -9.93 20.79
CA LYS A 163 -2.18 -9.20 20.47
C LYS A 163 -2.18 -7.80 21.10
N VAL A 164 -1.27 -6.94 20.66
CA VAL A 164 -0.99 -5.62 21.27
C VAL A 164 -1.29 -4.46 20.34
N TRP A 165 -2.35 -4.58 19.54
CA TRP A 165 -2.72 -3.65 18.47
C TRP A 165 -3.04 -2.26 19.02
N GLN A 166 -2.24 -1.27 18.64
CA GLN A 166 -2.51 0.13 18.85
C GLN A 166 -1.93 0.95 17.69
N GLU A 167 -2.39 2.19 17.60
CA GLU A 167 -1.92 3.15 16.61
C GLU A 167 -0.52 3.69 16.94
N ASP A 168 -0.16 3.67 18.22
CA ASP A 168 1.12 4.13 18.77
C ASP A 168 1.60 5.47 18.18
N GLN A 169 0.69 6.46 18.18
CA GLN A 169 0.93 7.83 17.74
C GLN A 169 1.08 8.77 18.93
N LEU A 170 2.22 9.45 19.04
CA LEU A 170 2.45 10.43 20.11
C LEU A 170 1.65 11.72 19.88
N LEU A 171 1.66 12.21 18.64
CA LEU A 171 0.86 13.35 18.20
C LEU A 171 -0.33 12.85 17.38
N THR A 172 -1.50 13.47 17.55
CA THR A 172 -2.74 13.07 16.86
C THR A 172 -2.55 13.03 15.35
N ARG A 173 -2.68 11.87 14.70
CA ARG A 173 -2.57 11.77 13.23
C ARG A 173 -3.55 12.70 12.51
N CYS A 174 -3.18 13.09 11.29
CA CYS A 174 -4.11 13.61 10.30
C CYS A 174 -4.58 12.43 9.47
N THR A 175 -5.87 12.14 9.48
CA THR A 175 -6.46 11.17 8.55
C THR A 175 -6.30 11.66 7.12
N ASP A 176 -6.37 10.75 6.15
CA ASP A 176 -6.35 11.13 4.74
C ASP A 176 -7.45 12.18 4.45
N PRO A 177 -7.10 13.37 3.94
CA PRO A 177 -8.04 14.47 3.75
C PRO A 177 -9.07 14.20 2.64
N ARG A 178 -8.83 13.18 1.80
CA ARG A 178 -9.76 12.74 0.76
C ARG A 178 -10.60 11.56 1.23
N GLY A 179 -10.48 11.12 2.48
CA GLY A 179 -11.28 10.04 3.04
C GLY A 179 -10.88 8.65 2.55
N HIS A 180 -9.60 8.42 2.22
CA HIS A 180 -9.06 7.07 2.02
C HIS A 180 -8.79 6.37 3.36
N ASP A 181 -9.18 5.09 3.48
CA ASP A 181 -9.03 4.25 4.69
C ASP A 181 -9.58 4.82 6.03
N PRO A 182 -10.55 5.76 6.10
CA PRO A 182 -10.69 6.68 7.24
C PRO A 182 -11.00 5.99 8.58
N ASN A 183 -11.50 4.75 8.54
CA ASN A 183 -11.83 3.92 9.70
C ASN A 183 -10.91 2.72 9.90
N GLN A 184 -9.99 2.49 8.98
CA GLN A 184 -9.10 1.34 9.06
C GLN A 184 -8.00 1.65 10.07
N MET A 185 -7.86 0.74 11.02
CA MET A 185 -7.00 0.87 12.19
C MET A 185 -6.07 -0.35 12.25
N ALA A 186 -5.09 -0.30 13.16
CA ALA A 186 -4.25 -1.42 13.48
C ALA A 186 -5.10 -2.70 13.75
N PRO A 187 -4.68 -3.86 13.25
CA PRO A 187 -3.33 -4.14 12.76
C PRO A 187 -3.09 -3.84 11.25
N GLY A 188 -4.08 -3.37 10.49
CA GLY A 188 -3.94 -3.24 9.02
C GLY A 188 -3.78 -4.60 8.33
N GLY A 189 -3.50 -4.61 7.03
CA GLY A 189 -3.37 -5.83 6.22
C GLY A 189 -2.51 -6.90 6.89
N TRP A 190 -2.83 -8.16 6.61
CA TRP A 190 -2.37 -9.29 7.39
C TRP A 190 -2.16 -10.54 6.54
N ILE A 191 -1.28 -11.40 7.03
CA ILE A 191 -1.00 -12.72 6.45
C ILE A 191 -1.24 -13.77 7.52
N ALA A 192 -2.05 -14.76 7.18
CA ALA A 192 -2.34 -15.91 8.03
C ALA A 192 -1.86 -17.19 7.38
N ARG A 193 -1.77 -18.26 8.17
CA ARG A 193 -1.56 -19.62 7.68
C ARG A 193 -2.57 -20.59 8.27
N PHE A 194 -2.90 -21.64 7.53
CA PHE A 194 -3.82 -22.70 7.96
C PHE A 194 -3.37 -24.06 7.43
N LYS A 195 -3.88 -25.13 8.04
CA LYS A 195 -3.58 -26.50 7.62
C LYS A 195 -4.33 -26.86 6.33
N PRO A 196 -3.78 -27.74 5.48
CA PRO A 196 -4.44 -28.13 4.23
C PRO A 196 -5.84 -28.73 4.41
N ASP A 197 -6.16 -29.29 5.57
CA ASP A 197 -7.51 -29.75 5.91
C ASP A 197 -8.53 -28.61 6.15
N GLY A 198 -8.07 -27.36 6.16
CA GLY A 198 -8.86 -26.15 6.40
C GLY A 198 -8.85 -25.64 7.84
N GLY A 199 -8.22 -26.37 8.78
CA GLY A 199 -8.19 -26.03 10.21
C GLY A 199 -6.92 -25.28 10.67
N SER A 200 -6.82 -25.06 11.98
CA SER A 200 -5.65 -24.50 12.68
C SER A 200 -5.16 -23.17 12.10
N TRP A 201 -6.00 -22.14 12.15
CA TRP A 201 -5.66 -20.82 11.62
C TRP A 201 -4.72 -20.06 12.54
N GLU A 202 -3.60 -19.58 12.03
CA GLU A 202 -2.64 -18.76 12.76
C GLU A 202 -2.38 -17.43 12.05
N LEU A 203 -2.47 -16.32 12.79
CA LEU A 203 -1.92 -15.04 12.29
C LEU A 203 -0.40 -15.15 12.22
N TYR A 204 0.17 -14.92 11.04
CA TYR A 204 1.61 -14.99 10.82
C TYR A 204 2.29 -13.62 10.90
N ALA A 205 1.74 -12.60 10.23
CA ALA A 205 2.25 -11.22 10.23
C ALA A 205 1.13 -10.20 9.96
N SER A 206 1.34 -8.93 10.29
CA SER A 206 0.38 -7.83 10.08
C SER A 206 1.04 -6.48 9.85
N GLY A 207 0.28 -5.40 9.69
CA GLY A 207 0.85 -4.06 9.51
C GLY A 207 1.12 -3.70 8.05
N PHE A 208 0.51 -4.41 7.11
CA PHE A 208 0.61 -4.12 5.68
C PHE A 208 -0.48 -3.14 5.23
N ARG A 209 -0.30 -2.50 4.07
CA ARG A 209 -1.42 -1.83 3.40
C ARG A 209 -2.20 -2.88 2.63
N ASN A 210 -1.67 -3.28 1.49
CA ASN A 210 -2.27 -4.27 0.63
C ASN A 210 -1.18 -5.08 -0.04
N THR A 211 -0.77 -6.16 0.63
CA THR A 211 0.12 -7.17 0.08
C THR A 211 -0.71 -8.09 -0.79
N TYR A 212 -0.66 -7.86 -2.10
CA TYR A 212 -1.54 -8.54 -3.04
C TYR A 212 -1.14 -10.01 -3.23
N ASP A 213 0.15 -10.30 -3.22
CA ASP A 213 0.68 -11.64 -3.44
C ASP A 213 1.98 -11.88 -2.66
N ILE A 214 2.28 -13.15 -2.42
CA ILE A 214 3.35 -13.67 -1.58
C ILE A 214 4.02 -14.88 -2.23
N ALA A 215 5.33 -15.05 -2.03
CA ALA A 215 6.05 -16.24 -2.50
C ALA A 215 7.18 -16.64 -1.55
N PHE A 216 7.46 -17.95 -1.52
CA PHE A 216 8.66 -18.47 -0.86
C PHE A 216 9.85 -18.48 -1.82
N ASN A 217 11.02 -18.03 -1.37
CA ASN A 217 12.25 -18.21 -2.12
C ASN A 217 12.76 -19.67 -2.03
N ASP A 218 13.90 -19.95 -2.65
CA ASP A 218 14.54 -21.28 -2.65
C ASP A 218 15.07 -21.72 -1.28
N ARG A 219 15.26 -20.79 -0.33
CA ARG A 219 15.65 -21.07 1.06
C ARG A 219 14.45 -21.32 1.98
N GLY A 220 13.25 -20.97 1.53
CA GLY A 220 12.01 -21.14 2.27
C GLY A 220 11.60 -19.95 3.14
N ASP A 221 12.15 -18.78 2.86
CA ASP A 221 11.72 -17.51 3.44
C ASP A 221 10.60 -16.89 2.61
N LEU A 222 9.64 -16.25 3.28
CA LEU A 222 8.43 -15.70 2.68
C LEU A 222 8.64 -14.24 2.31
N PHE A 223 8.16 -13.83 1.14
CA PHE A 223 8.20 -12.45 0.66
C PHE A 223 6.83 -12.03 0.16
N GLY A 224 6.54 -10.72 0.16
CA GLY A 224 5.32 -10.16 -0.40
C GLY A 224 5.51 -8.77 -0.95
N TYR A 225 4.67 -8.40 -1.91
CA TYR A 225 4.71 -7.09 -2.57
C TYR A 225 3.54 -6.22 -2.10
N ASP A 226 3.84 -5.22 -1.28
CA ASP A 226 2.87 -4.36 -0.59
C ASP A 226 2.66 -3.03 -1.34
N SER A 227 1.41 -2.55 -1.34
CA SER A 227 0.98 -1.39 -2.12
C SER A 227 1.43 -0.05 -1.52
N ASP A 228 1.60 0.95 -2.39
CA ASP A 228 1.94 2.33 -2.03
C ASP A 228 0.74 3.11 -1.47
N MET A 229 0.92 4.40 -1.18
CA MET A 229 -0.16 5.38 -1.03
C MET A 229 0.24 6.64 -1.80
N GLU A 230 0.07 6.61 -3.12
CA GLU A 230 0.49 7.64 -4.06
C GLU A 230 -0.15 9.01 -3.81
N TRP A 231 -1.31 9.06 -3.14
CA TRP A 231 -1.94 10.33 -2.78
C TRP A 231 -1.13 11.11 -1.74
N ASP A 232 -0.32 10.42 -0.94
CA ASP A 232 0.54 11.02 0.10
C ASP A 232 1.85 11.59 -0.48
N PHE A 233 2.05 11.55 -1.80
CA PHE A 233 3.33 11.95 -2.39
C PHE A 233 3.74 13.39 -2.00
N GLY A 234 5.03 13.60 -1.73
CA GLY A 234 5.55 14.87 -1.22
C GLY A 234 5.38 15.09 0.29
N THR A 235 4.74 14.16 1.01
CA THR A 235 4.65 14.18 2.47
C THR A 235 5.71 13.29 3.15
N PRO A 236 6.05 13.55 4.43
CA PRO A 236 6.92 12.67 5.22
C PRO A 236 6.40 11.24 5.41
N TRP A 237 5.08 11.05 5.27
CA TRP A 237 4.41 9.77 5.48
C TRP A 237 4.01 9.07 4.18
N TYR A 238 4.53 9.50 3.03
CA TYR A 238 4.40 8.75 1.80
C TYR A 238 4.91 7.30 1.97
N ARG A 239 4.15 6.34 1.45
CA ARG A 239 4.50 4.91 1.41
C ARG A 239 4.72 4.52 -0.05
N PRO A 240 5.91 4.05 -0.46
CA PRO A 240 6.11 3.45 -1.76
C PRO A 240 5.58 2.00 -1.79
N THR A 241 5.43 1.46 -3.00
CA THR A 241 5.30 0.02 -3.19
C THR A 241 6.60 -0.63 -2.76
N ARG A 242 6.50 -1.80 -2.14
CA ARG A 242 7.66 -2.35 -1.42
C ARG A 242 7.66 -3.87 -1.37
N LEU A 243 8.82 -4.47 -1.58
CA LEU A 243 9.04 -5.89 -1.31
C LEU A 243 9.38 -6.05 0.17
N CYS A 244 8.62 -6.87 0.88
CA CYS A 244 8.81 -7.18 2.28
C CYS A 244 9.30 -8.63 2.43
N GLU A 245 10.38 -8.85 3.18
CA GLU A 245 10.67 -10.16 3.77
C GLU A 245 9.71 -10.35 4.95
N ILE A 246 8.98 -11.46 4.98
CA ILE A 246 7.83 -11.70 5.87
C ILE A 246 8.23 -12.62 7.02
N LEU A 247 8.36 -12.02 8.20
CA LEU A 247 8.77 -12.70 9.42
C LEU A 247 7.57 -13.18 10.25
N PRO A 248 7.70 -14.29 11.01
CA PRO A 248 6.70 -14.66 12.00
C PRO A 248 6.61 -13.58 13.08
N GLY A 249 5.41 -13.09 13.36
CA GLY A 249 5.16 -11.99 14.28
C GLY A 249 5.52 -10.61 13.72
N GLY A 250 5.80 -10.50 12.42
CA GLY A 250 6.15 -9.25 11.76
C GLY A 250 5.05 -8.19 11.83
N GLU A 251 5.46 -6.93 12.01
CA GLU A 251 4.64 -5.72 11.95
C GLU A 251 5.30 -4.76 10.97
N TYR A 252 4.56 -4.28 9.97
CA TYR A 252 5.09 -3.52 8.82
C TYR A 252 4.66 -2.04 8.81
N GLY A 253 4.09 -1.57 9.93
CA GLY A 253 3.98 -0.15 10.27
C GLY A 253 2.87 0.61 9.55
N TRP A 254 1.96 -0.08 8.86
CA TRP A 254 0.82 0.57 8.21
C TRP A 254 -0.12 1.18 9.25
N ARG A 255 -0.45 2.46 9.10
CA ARG A 255 -1.51 3.19 9.81
C ARG A 255 -2.08 4.23 8.85
N ASN A 256 -3.34 4.64 9.01
CA ASN A 256 -3.98 5.63 8.12
C ASN A 256 -3.26 6.99 8.15
N GLY A 257 -3.16 7.63 6.97
CA GLY A 257 -2.80 9.04 6.83
C GLY A 257 -1.40 9.31 7.35
N SER A 258 -1.23 10.39 8.13
CA SER A 258 0.07 10.74 8.71
C SER A 258 0.51 9.83 9.88
N GLY A 259 -0.28 8.80 10.21
CA GLY A 259 0.05 7.84 11.26
C GLY A 259 1.09 6.78 10.87
N LYS A 260 1.50 6.69 9.60
CA LYS A 260 2.50 5.70 9.14
C LYS A 260 3.70 5.64 10.10
N TRP A 261 4.09 4.44 10.52
CA TRP A 261 5.32 4.28 11.29
C TRP A 261 6.56 4.41 10.37
N PRO A 262 7.57 5.21 10.76
CA PRO A 262 8.90 5.19 10.16
C PRO A 262 9.48 3.77 10.07
N VAL A 263 10.25 3.49 9.02
CA VAL A 263 10.89 2.17 8.81
C VAL A 263 12.10 1.96 9.71
N GLU A 264 12.62 3.04 10.28
CA GLU A 264 13.73 3.07 11.23
C GLU A 264 13.32 2.58 12.62
N TYR A 265 12.03 2.53 12.92
CA TYR A 265 11.53 2.00 14.18
C TYR A 265 11.81 0.50 14.28
N GLU A 266 12.33 0.07 15.43
CA GLU A 266 12.59 -1.35 15.70
C GLU A 266 11.27 -2.12 15.74
N ASP A 267 10.15 -1.52 16.16
CA ASP A 267 8.82 -2.15 16.11
C ASP A 267 8.11 -2.11 14.75
N ASN A 268 8.82 -1.71 13.69
CA ASN A 268 8.40 -1.82 12.30
C ASN A 268 9.49 -2.56 11.49
N TYR A 269 9.27 -3.80 11.07
CA TYR A 269 10.32 -4.54 10.34
C TYR A 269 10.66 -3.88 8.99
N GLY A 270 9.70 -3.20 8.37
CA GLY A 270 9.92 -2.44 7.14
C GLY A 270 10.07 -3.31 5.89
N SER A 271 10.70 -2.76 4.87
CA SER A 271 10.86 -3.36 3.56
C SER A 271 12.32 -3.71 3.24
N LEU A 272 12.48 -4.66 2.32
CA LEU A 272 13.76 -4.99 1.72
C LEU A 272 14.08 -4.07 0.53
N VAL A 273 13.05 -3.72 -0.24
CA VAL A 273 13.14 -2.84 -1.42
C VAL A 273 11.91 -1.93 -1.48
N ASP A 274 12.13 -0.65 -1.75
CA ASP A 274 11.10 0.32 -2.10
C ASP A 274 11.19 0.67 -3.60
N PHE A 275 10.13 0.47 -4.36
CA PHE A 275 10.13 0.70 -5.82
C PHE A 275 9.56 2.07 -6.21
N GLY A 276 8.85 2.74 -5.30
CA GLY A 276 8.13 3.98 -5.59
C GLY A 276 6.66 3.71 -5.89
N PRO A 277 5.99 4.56 -6.68
CA PRO A 277 4.58 4.38 -6.98
C PRO A 277 4.37 3.14 -7.84
N GLY A 278 3.20 2.52 -7.75
CA GLY A 278 2.92 1.30 -8.49
C GLY A 278 1.60 0.66 -8.11
N SER A 279 1.35 -0.53 -8.63
CA SER A 279 0.18 -1.32 -8.23
C SER A 279 0.57 -2.80 -8.23
N PRO A 280 0.94 -3.34 -7.04
CA PRO A 280 1.25 -4.75 -6.87
C PRO A 280 0.09 -5.66 -7.26
N THR A 281 0.38 -6.69 -8.04
CA THR A 281 -0.61 -7.70 -8.43
C THR A 281 -0.14 -9.14 -8.32
N GLY A 282 1.18 -9.39 -8.39
CA GLY A 282 1.68 -10.76 -8.34
C GLY A 282 3.11 -10.86 -7.79
N VAL A 283 3.40 -12.00 -7.17
CA VAL A 283 4.73 -12.40 -6.69
C VAL A 283 4.91 -13.89 -6.98
N VAL A 284 5.86 -14.25 -7.85
CA VAL A 284 6.13 -15.65 -8.18
C VAL A 284 7.62 -15.98 -8.01
N ALA A 285 7.94 -17.16 -7.49
CA ALA A 285 9.32 -17.65 -7.50
C ALA A 285 9.68 -18.25 -8.86
N GLY A 286 10.87 -17.97 -9.38
CA GLY A 286 11.38 -18.55 -10.63
C GLY A 286 11.65 -20.06 -10.59
N ARG A 287 11.48 -20.67 -9.43
CA ARG A 287 11.80 -22.07 -9.19
C ARG A 287 11.01 -22.99 -10.13
N GLY A 288 11.72 -23.93 -10.75
CA GLY A 288 11.16 -24.87 -11.72
C GLY A 288 11.15 -24.36 -13.16
N ALA A 289 11.46 -23.08 -13.38
CA ALA A 289 11.60 -22.56 -14.73
C ALA A 289 12.84 -23.13 -15.40
N LYS A 290 12.77 -23.38 -16.71
CA LYS A 290 13.94 -23.68 -17.56
C LYS A 290 14.62 -22.38 -17.96
N PHE A 291 14.97 -21.57 -16.96
CA PHE A 291 15.72 -20.34 -17.11
C PHE A 291 17.15 -20.53 -16.59
N PRO A 292 18.09 -19.63 -16.87
CA PRO A 292 19.40 -19.65 -16.23
C PRO A 292 19.29 -19.60 -14.70
N GLU A 293 20.29 -20.14 -14.00
CA GLU A 293 20.28 -20.30 -12.53
C GLU A 293 19.85 -19.03 -11.78
N ALA A 294 20.37 -17.85 -12.16
CA ALA A 294 20.03 -16.58 -11.50
C ALA A 294 18.51 -16.30 -11.53
N TYR A 295 17.86 -16.54 -12.67
CA TYR A 295 16.43 -16.33 -12.86
C TYR A 295 15.57 -17.43 -12.20
N GLN A 296 16.10 -18.66 -12.05
CA GLN A 296 15.43 -19.68 -11.26
C GLN A 296 15.38 -19.34 -9.76
N ARG A 297 16.38 -18.62 -9.26
CA ARG A 297 16.47 -18.18 -7.85
C ARG A 297 15.77 -16.85 -7.58
N ALA A 298 15.43 -16.10 -8.63
CA ALA A 298 14.79 -14.80 -8.50
C ALA A 298 13.32 -14.91 -8.03
N LEU A 299 12.86 -13.86 -7.35
CA LEU A 299 11.43 -13.59 -7.18
C LEU A 299 10.99 -12.61 -8.25
N TYR A 300 9.80 -12.80 -8.82
CA TYR A 300 9.25 -11.91 -9.83
C TYR A 300 8.09 -11.13 -9.24
N THR A 301 8.16 -9.80 -9.25
CA THR A 301 7.07 -8.92 -8.81
C THR A 301 6.37 -8.28 -10.01
N LEU A 302 5.05 -8.38 -10.06
CA LEU A 302 4.21 -7.86 -11.15
C LEU A 302 3.58 -6.52 -10.73
N ASP A 303 3.68 -5.53 -11.62
CA ASP A 303 3.09 -4.21 -11.45
C ASP A 303 2.08 -3.89 -12.56
N TRP A 304 0.84 -3.61 -12.15
CA TRP A 304 -0.29 -3.31 -13.04
C TRP A 304 -0.21 -1.90 -13.65
N THR A 305 0.25 -0.91 -12.88
CA THR A 305 0.25 0.51 -13.29
C THR A 305 1.36 0.81 -14.29
N PHE A 306 2.57 0.31 -14.02
CA PHE A 306 3.75 0.51 -14.85
C PHE A 306 3.97 -0.61 -15.87
N ALA A 307 3.08 -1.62 -15.91
CA ALA A 307 3.15 -2.73 -16.85
C ALA A 307 4.56 -3.36 -16.87
N THR A 308 5.05 -3.67 -15.67
CA THR A 308 6.42 -4.12 -15.44
C THR A 308 6.44 -5.38 -14.60
N VAL A 309 7.19 -6.38 -15.03
CA VAL A 309 7.63 -7.51 -14.22
C VAL A 309 9.09 -7.29 -13.85
N ARG A 310 9.42 -7.35 -12.56
CA ARG A 310 10.80 -7.22 -12.08
C ARG A 310 11.30 -8.56 -11.58
N ALA A 311 12.51 -8.96 -11.97
CA ALA A 311 13.24 -10.04 -11.33
C ALA A 311 14.05 -9.48 -10.16
N ILE A 312 13.79 -9.98 -8.97
CA ILE A 312 14.47 -9.61 -7.74
C ILE A 312 15.46 -10.72 -7.38
N HIS A 313 16.74 -10.39 -7.50
CA HIS A 313 17.85 -11.26 -7.14
C HIS A 313 18.22 -11.06 -5.68
N LEU A 314 18.14 -12.14 -4.90
CA LEU A 314 18.39 -12.14 -3.47
C LEU A 314 19.77 -12.75 -3.16
N GLU A 315 20.65 -11.95 -2.57
CA GLU A 315 21.93 -12.39 -2.04
C GLU A 315 21.83 -12.48 -0.51
N PRO A 316 22.01 -13.66 0.10
CA PRO A 316 21.99 -13.79 1.56
C PRO A 316 23.03 -12.88 2.22
N GLN A 317 22.62 -12.10 3.23
CA GLN A 317 23.49 -11.22 3.99
C GLN A 317 23.07 -11.23 5.47
N GLY A 318 23.93 -11.83 6.32
CA GLY A 318 23.62 -11.99 7.74
C GLY A 318 22.38 -12.89 7.93
N THR A 319 21.37 -12.39 8.63
CA THR A 319 20.08 -13.08 8.84
C THR A 319 18.96 -12.62 7.91
N SER A 320 19.28 -11.87 6.86
CA SER A 320 18.34 -11.39 5.83
C SER A 320 19.03 -11.39 4.47
N TYR A 321 18.66 -10.46 3.59
CA TYR A 321 19.07 -10.43 2.21
C TYR A 321 19.54 -9.04 1.80
N LYS A 322 20.39 -9.02 0.78
CA LYS A 322 20.59 -7.88 -0.10
C LYS A 322 19.83 -8.17 -1.39
N ALA A 323 18.94 -7.26 -1.77
CA ALA A 323 18.13 -7.40 -2.98
C ALA A 323 18.64 -6.51 -4.12
N THR A 324 18.69 -7.06 -5.32
CA THR A 324 18.93 -6.34 -6.57
C THR A 324 17.71 -6.49 -7.46
N SER A 325 17.15 -5.37 -7.94
CA SER A 325 16.01 -5.38 -8.85
C SER A 325 16.46 -5.23 -10.29
N GLU A 326 15.97 -6.11 -11.15
CA GLU A 326 16.15 -6.09 -12.60
C GLU A 326 14.78 -5.97 -13.28
N GLU A 327 14.63 -5.09 -14.27
CA GLU A 327 13.44 -5.07 -15.12
C GLU A 327 13.48 -6.28 -16.06
N PHE A 328 12.53 -7.19 -15.91
CA PHE A 328 12.47 -8.47 -16.62
C PHE A 328 11.44 -8.46 -17.77
N ILE A 329 10.31 -7.78 -17.60
CA ILE A 329 9.35 -7.54 -18.69
C ILE A 329 8.88 -6.11 -18.56
N THR A 330 8.92 -5.35 -19.64
CA THR A 330 8.33 -4.00 -19.68
C THR A 330 7.50 -3.83 -20.95
N GLY A 331 6.38 -3.13 -20.84
CA GLY A 331 5.54 -2.80 -21.98
C GLY A 331 4.60 -1.65 -21.65
N THR A 332 3.92 -1.10 -22.66
CA THR A 332 2.88 -0.07 -22.44
C THR A 332 1.51 -0.72 -22.51
N GLY A 333 0.61 -0.41 -21.56
CA GLY A 333 -0.78 -0.90 -21.59
C GLY A 333 -0.94 -2.40 -21.32
N LEU A 334 -0.02 -3.01 -20.56
CA LEU A 334 -0.09 -4.42 -20.15
C LEU A 334 -0.31 -4.53 -18.63
N PRO A 335 -1.56 -4.50 -18.18
CA PRO A 335 -1.89 -4.62 -16.76
C PRO A 335 -1.62 -6.05 -16.27
N PHE A 336 -0.39 -6.38 -15.89
CA PHE A 336 -0.04 -7.71 -15.37
C PHE A 336 -0.83 -8.01 -14.10
N THR A 337 -1.38 -9.22 -13.99
CA THR A 337 -2.22 -9.63 -12.86
C THR A 337 -1.63 -10.77 -12.05
N ASP A 338 -1.26 -11.89 -12.66
CA ASP A 338 -0.73 -13.05 -11.93
C ASP A 338 0.19 -13.91 -12.82
N ALA A 339 0.98 -14.80 -12.22
CA ALA A 339 2.00 -15.61 -12.87
C ALA A 339 2.16 -17.01 -12.27
N VAL A 340 2.51 -18.00 -13.09
CA VAL A 340 2.88 -19.35 -12.63
C VAL A 340 3.95 -19.98 -13.52
N ILE A 341 4.78 -20.86 -12.96
CA ILE A 341 5.72 -21.69 -13.73
C ILE A 341 5.05 -23.01 -14.16
N GLY A 342 4.99 -23.25 -15.47
CA GLY A 342 4.44 -24.46 -16.08
C GLY A 342 5.36 -25.68 -15.98
N ASP A 343 4.82 -26.88 -16.23
CA ASP A 343 5.60 -28.12 -16.24
C ASP A 343 6.63 -28.21 -17.37
N ASP A 344 6.41 -27.44 -18.43
CA ASP A 344 7.39 -27.29 -19.51
C ASP A 344 8.58 -26.41 -19.13
N GLY A 345 8.53 -25.76 -17.96
CA GLY A 345 9.53 -24.83 -17.44
C GLY A 345 9.38 -23.40 -17.96
N ALA A 346 8.31 -23.07 -18.67
CA ALA A 346 8.01 -21.69 -19.06
C ALA A 346 7.29 -20.94 -17.94
N MET A 347 7.42 -19.61 -17.92
CA MET A 347 6.58 -18.75 -17.09
C MET A 347 5.32 -18.37 -17.89
N TYR A 348 4.16 -18.51 -17.26
CA TYR A 348 2.87 -18.11 -17.81
C TYR A 348 2.35 -16.92 -17.02
N LEU A 349 1.93 -15.87 -17.71
CA LEU A 349 1.52 -14.59 -17.12
C LEU A 349 0.13 -14.21 -17.61
N LEU A 350 -0.63 -13.52 -16.77
CA LEU A 350 -1.90 -12.91 -17.12
C LEU A 350 -1.79 -11.39 -17.22
N THR A 351 -2.56 -10.82 -18.13
CA THR A 351 -2.91 -9.40 -18.12
C THR A 351 -4.42 -9.22 -18.02
N GLY A 352 -4.90 -8.20 -17.31
CA GLY A 352 -6.32 -7.89 -17.19
C GLY A 352 -6.68 -7.14 -15.91
N GLY A 353 -7.80 -7.52 -15.30
CA GLY A 353 -8.41 -6.86 -14.15
C GLY A 353 -9.26 -5.65 -14.54
N ARG A 354 -10.19 -5.27 -13.66
CA ARG A 354 -11.12 -4.13 -13.82
C ARG A 354 -11.85 -4.11 -15.17
N LYS A 355 -12.25 -5.29 -15.66
CA LYS A 355 -12.92 -5.50 -16.97
C LYS A 355 -12.11 -5.04 -18.19
N THR A 356 -10.82 -4.77 -18.03
CA THR A 356 -9.93 -4.44 -19.15
C THR A 356 -9.67 -5.68 -20.01
N GLY A 357 -9.21 -5.46 -21.24
CA GLY A 357 -8.82 -6.54 -22.15
C GLY A 357 -7.79 -7.47 -21.50
N SER A 358 -8.02 -8.78 -21.62
CA SER A 358 -7.24 -9.79 -20.92
C SER A 358 -6.57 -10.77 -21.87
N ALA A 359 -5.41 -11.29 -21.48
CA ALA A 359 -4.64 -12.22 -22.26
C ALA A 359 -3.76 -13.08 -21.37
N MET A 360 -3.41 -14.26 -21.87
CA MET A 360 -2.42 -15.16 -21.30
C MET A 360 -1.17 -15.15 -22.17
N TRP A 361 -0.02 -15.04 -21.53
CA TRP A 361 1.29 -14.91 -22.13
C TRP A 361 2.21 -16.04 -21.67
N LYS A 362 3.19 -16.40 -22.51
CA LYS A 362 4.20 -17.40 -22.22
C LYS A 362 5.58 -16.80 -22.41
N VAL A 363 6.46 -16.97 -21.42
CA VAL A 363 7.86 -16.53 -21.45
C VAL A 363 8.77 -17.74 -21.42
N THR A 364 9.70 -17.79 -22.37
CA THR A 364 10.67 -18.88 -22.55
C THR A 364 12.08 -18.33 -22.67
N TYR A 365 13.06 -19.10 -22.20
CA TYR A 365 14.47 -18.85 -22.46
C TYR A 365 14.88 -19.58 -23.75
N THR A 366 15.53 -18.87 -24.67
CA THR A 366 15.96 -19.34 -25.99
C THR A 366 17.48 -19.35 -26.16
N GLY A 367 18.22 -18.94 -25.13
CA GLY A 367 19.69 -18.89 -25.16
C GLY A 367 20.37 -20.22 -24.89
N SER A 368 21.69 -20.17 -24.74
CA SER A 368 22.57 -21.34 -24.59
C SER A 368 23.04 -21.61 -23.16
N ALA A 369 22.73 -20.73 -22.20
CA ALA A 369 23.10 -20.95 -20.81
C ALA A 369 22.36 -22.17 -20.22
N SER A 370 22.96 -22.79 -19.21
CA SER A 370 22.36 -23.95 -18.54
C SER A 370 21.03 -23.60 -17.87
N THR A 371 20.02 -24.42 -18.14
CA THR A 371 18.69 -24.37 -17.52
C THR A 371 18.44 -25.56 -16.61
N ALA A 372 19.51 -26.25 -16.19
CA ALA A 372 19.41 -27.34 -15.24
C ALA A 372 18.74 -26.85 -13.94
N PRO A 373 17.83 -27.62 -13.33
CA PRO A 373 17.16 -27.20 -12.11
C PRO A 373 18.14 -26.87 -10.99
N VAL A 374 17.97 -25.70 -10.38
CA VAL A 374 18.78 -25.30 -9.22
C VAL A 374 18.55 -26.26 -8.05
N LYS A 375 19.65 -26.67 -7.40
CA LYS A 375 19.56 -27.48 -6.18
C LYS A 375 19.05 -26.63 -5.04
N ILE A 376 17.97 -27.08 -4.42
CA ILE A 376 17.41 -26.47 -3.21
C ILE A 376 18.22 -26.98 -2.03
N GLY A 377 19.03 -26.09 -1.45
CA GLY A 377 19.53 -26.26 -0.11
C GLY A 377 18.62 -25.50 0.84
N ARG A 378 17.86 -26.21 1.69
CA ARG A 378 17.47 -25.64 2.97
C ARG A 378 18.78 -25.52 3.74
N GLU A 379 19.52 -24.43 3.56
CA GLU A 379 20.49 -24.04 4.57
C GLU A 379 19.76 -24.03 5.91
N ALA A 380 20.44 -24.43 6.99
CA ALA A 380 19.81 -24.46 8.30
C ALA A 380 19.17 -23.09 8.56
N ASP A 381 17.84 -23.06 8.78
CA ASP A 381 17.14 -21.82 9.12
C ASP A 381 17.88 -21.24 10.35
N PRO A 382 18.55 -20.09 10.21
CA PRO A 382 19.38 -19.54 11.28
C PRO A 382 18.53 -19.17 12.51
N LEU A 383 17.19 -19.16 12.33
CA LEU A 383 16.18 -18.86 13.34
C LEU A 383 15.39 -20.10 13.77
N ALA A 384 15.71 -21.31 13.28
CA ALA A 384 14.99 -22.53 13.67
C ALA A 384 15.05 -22.79 15.19
N ALA A 385 16.23 -22.61 15.78
CA ALA A 385 16.41 -22.71 17.23
C ALA A 385 15.66 -21.59 17.98
N PHE A 386 15.53 -20.42 17.36
CA PHE A 386 14.84 -19.26 17.89
C PHE A 386 13.31 -19.46 17.91
N LYS A 387 12.74 -20.05 16.86
CA LYS A 387 11.31 -20.39 16.77
C LYS A 387 10.88 -21.38 17.86
N SER A 388 11.75 -22.34 18.21
CA SER A 388 11.47 -23.28 19.32
C SER A 388 11.50 -22.63 20.72
N ALA A 389 12.27 -21.54 20.91
CA ALA A 389 12.33 -20.82 22.19
C ALA A 389 11.03 -20.07 22.51
N ILE A 390 10.27 -19.69 21.47
CA ILE A 390 8.96 -19.04 21.57
C ILE A 390 7.91 -20.00 22.12
N ASP A 391 7.93 -21.26 21.65
CA ASP A 391 6.90 -22.24 22.02
C ASP A 391 7.11 -22.85 23.41
N LYS A 392 8.36 -22.83 23.92
CA LYS A 392 8.73 -23.37 25.24
C LYS A 392 9.74 -22.46 25.95
N PRO A 393 9.28 -21.40 26.64
CA PRO A 393 10.15 -20.41 27.26
C PRO A 393 10.77 -20.93 28.57
N THR A 394 11.83 -21.73 28.44
CA THR A 394 12.69 -22.07 29.58
C THR A 394 13.53 -20.85 30.01
N PRO A 395 14.07 -20.81 31.24
CA PRO A 395 15.00 -19.75 31.64
C PRO A 395 16.20 -19.60 30.69
N ALA A 396 16.69 -20.72 30.13
CA ALA A 396 17.75 -20.72 29.12
C ALA A 396 17.29 -20.10 27.79
N ALA A 397 16.06 -20.39 27.36
CA ALA A 397 15.45 -19.77 26.19
C ALA A 397 15.33 -18.25 26.37
N ILE A 398 14.83 -17.78 27.52
CA ILE A 398 14.71 -16.34 27.81
C ILE A 398 16.09 -15.65 27.81
N ASN A 399 17.12 -16.29 28.38
CA ASN A 399 18.50 -15.78 28.29
C ASN A 399 18.95 -15.63 26.83
N SER A 400 18.69 -16.63 26.00
CA SER A 400 19.04 -16.56 24.58
C SER A 400 18.30 -15.43 23.84
N LEU A 401 17.00 -15.23 24.12
CA LEU A 401 16.22 -14.12 23.57
C LEU A 401 16.83 -12.78 23.99
N TRP A 402 17.16 -12.64 25.27
CA TRP A 402 17.77 -11.42 25.82
C TRP A 402 19.11 -11.09 25.15
N GLU A 403 19.98 -12.09 24.96
CA GLU A 403 21.27 -11.87 24.29
C GLU A 403 21.08 -11.39 22.85
N LYS A 404 20.14 -11.99 22.11
CA LYS A 404 19.81 -11.67 20.71
C LYS A 404 19.19 -10.28 20.53
N LEU A 405 18.53 -9.75 21.55
CA LEU A 405 18.05 -8.38 21.55
C LEU A 405 19.19 -7.35 21.44
N GLY A 406 20.41 -7.72 21.80
CA GLY A 406 21.64 -6.93 21.62
C GLY A 406 22.41 -7.20 20.33
N SER A 407 21.86 -7.99 19.41
CA SER A 407 22.56 -8.38 18.17
C SER A 407 22.81 -7.19 17.25
N SER A 408 23.89 -7.23 16.46
CA SER A 408 24.08 -6.30 15.33
C SER A 408 23.08 -6.55 14.20
N GLU A 409 22.58 -7.78 14.09
CA GLU A 409 21.63 -8.21 13.07
C GLU A 409 20.20 -7.79 13.46
N ARG A 410 19.56 -6.99 12.60
CA ARG A 410 18.23 -6.42 12.89
C ARG A 410 17.14 -7.48 12.99
N THR A 411 17.16 -8.48 12.11
CA THR A 411 16.19 -9.60 12.13
C THR A 411 16.25 -10.35 13.46
N GLU A 412 17.45 -10.61 13.99
CA GLU A 412 17.60 -11.24 15.31
C GLU A 412 17.01 -10.38 16.44
N ARG A 413 17.30 -9.07 16.45
CA ARG A 413 16.73 -8.15 17.44
C ARG A 413 15.21 -8.09 17.37
N PHE A 414 14.66 -7.94 16.17
CA PHE A 414 13.22 -7.85 15.93
C PHE A 414 12.51 -9.11 16.42
N LEU A 415 13.01 -10.27 16.01
CA LEU A 415 12.45 -11.56 16.42
C LEU A 415 12.59 -11.76 17.93
N ALA A 416 13.75 -11.47 18.53
CA ALA A 416 13.97 -11.51 19.98
C ALA A 416 12.92 -10.69 20.73
N ARG A 417 12.65 -9.45 20.30
CA ARG A 417 11.63 -8.59 20.91
C ARG A 417 10.24 -9.21 20.78
N THR A 418 9.81 -9.57 19.58
CA THR A 418 8.47 -10.14 19.35
C THR A 418 8.24 -11.44 20.12
N ALA A 419 9.29 -12.25 20.32
CA ALA A 419 9.25 -13.43 21.18
C ALA A 419 9.05 -13.06 22.66
N LEU A 420 9.83 -12.09 23.17
CA LEU A 420 9.69 -11.61 24.56
C LEU A 420 8.31 -11.00 24.83
N GLU A 421 7.72 -10.32 23.85
CA GLU A 421 6.36 -9.76 23.93
C GLU A 421 5.26 -10.82 24.13
N LYS A 422 5.54 -12.10 23.84
CA LYS A 422 4.60 -13.20 24.10
C LYS A 422 4.74 -13.79 25.50
N LEU A 423 5.78 -13.40 26.23
CA LEU A 423 6.08 -13.91 27.57
C LEU A 423 5.58 -12.93 28.64
N PRO A 424 5.20 -13.42 29.82
CA PRO A 424 4.85 -12.54 30.94
C PRO A 424 5.99 -11.54 31.21
N PRO A 425 5.73 -10.22 31.25
CA PRO A 425 6.78 -9.21 31.45
C PRO A 425 7.65 -9.46 32.68
N ALA A 426 7.06 -9.95 33.77
CA ALA A 426 7.77 -10.30 35.01
C ALA A 426 8.92 -11.31 34.82
N SER A 427 8.92 -12.10 33.73
CA SER A 427 9.96 -13.09 33.45
C SER A 427 11.25 -12.50 32.85
N TRP A 428 11.21 -11.27 32.34
CA TRP A 428 12.34 -10.64 31.65
C TRP A 428 12.54 -9.15 31.97
N ALA A 429 11.49 -8.40 32.30
CA ALA A 429 11.56 -6.97 32.59
C ALA A 429 12.58 -6.60 33.69
N PRO A 430 12.74 -7.35 34.81
CA PRO A 430 13.74 -7.03 35.83
C PRO A 430 15.20 -6.98 35.31
N ARG A 431 15.48 -7.60 34.16
CA ARG A 431 16.81 -7.53 33.53
C ARG A 431 17.15 -6.10 33.08
N LEU A 432 16.14 -5.29 32.76
CA LEU A 432 16.33 -3.86 32.48
C LEU A 432 16.91 -3.11 33.67
N ASP A 433 16.83 -3.60 34.91
CA ASP A 433 17.27 -2.81 36.08
C ASP A 433 18.81 -2.62 36.10
N ALA A 434 19.57 -3.53 35.48
CA ALA A 434 21.03 -3.51 35.43
C ALA A 434 21.63 -3.50 34.01
N GLU A 435 20.80 -3.60 32.96
CA GLU A 435 21.27 -3.65 31.57
C GLU A 435 21.90 -2.32 31.13
N LYS A 436 22.95 -2.45 30.30
CA LYS A 436 23.78 -1.34 29.78
C LYS A 436 23.98 -1.41 28.26
N ASP A 437 23.75 -2.54 27.62
CA ASP A 437 23.77 -2.62 26.16
C ASP A 437 22.62 -1.80 25.58
N ALA A 438 22.97 -0.89 24.65
CA ALA A 438 22.01 0.06 24.12
C ALA A 438 20.85 -0.63 23.40
N TRP A 439 21.12 -1.68 22.61
CA TRP A 439 20.07 -2.37 21.85
C TRP A 439 19.17 -3.20 22.75
N ARG A 440 19.71 -3.87 23.78
CA ARG A 440 18.91 -4.56 24.77
C ARG A 440 18.01 -3.61 25.55
N VAL A 441 18.55 -2.50 26.05
CA VAL A 441 17.75 -1.49 26.76
C VAL A 441 16.63 -0.96 25.87
N ILE A 442 16.97 -0.51 24.66
CA ILE A 442 16.00 0.08 23.72
C ILE A 442 14.93 -0.94 23.31
N GLY A 443 15.36 -2.11 22.83
CA GLY A 443 14.45 -3.16 22.36
C GLY A 443 13.54 -3.69 23.46
N ALA A 444 14.06 -3.88 24.68
CA ALA A 444 13.27 -4.36 25.81
C ALA A 444 12.32 -3.29 26.32
N SER A 445 12.69 -2.01 26.27
CA SER A 445 11.78 -0.90 26.63
C SER A 445 10.62 -0.80 25.63
N ILE A 446 10.90 -0.87 24.33
CA ILE A 446 9.85 -0.93 23.28
C ILE A 446 8.92 -2.12 23.51
N GLY A 447 9.48 -3.31 23.75
CA GLY A 447 8.69 -4.50 24.06
C GLY A 447 7.84 -4.30 25.33
N LEU A 448 8.42 -3.72 26.38
CA LEU A 448 7.78 -3.57 27.69
C LEU A 448 6.58 -2.63 27.63
N ALA A 449 6.75 -1.47 27.00
CA ALA A 449 5.66 -0.54 26.73
C ALA A 449 4.49 -1.25 26.03
N ARG A 450 4.78 -2.20 25.13
CA ARG A 450 3.76 -2.88 24.34
C ARG A 450 2.96 -3.92 25.10
N VAL A 451 3.53 -4.56 26.12
CA VAL A 451 2.93 -5.73 26.80
C VAL A 451 2.70 -5.56 28.29
N SER A 452 3.19 -4.48 28.90
CA SER A 452 3.05 -4.24 30.33
C SER A 452 2.11 -3.07 30.67
N THR A 453 1.94 -2.86 31.98
CA THR A 453 1.09 -1.85 32.60
C THR A 453 1.88 -0.58 32.92
N LYS A 454 1.20 0.46 33.42
CA LYS A 454 1.81 1.76 33.74
C LYS A 454 2.92 1.68 34.79
N GLU A 455 2.94 0.64 35.61
CA GLU A 455 3.87 0.45 36.72
C GLU A 455 5.30 0.13 36.27
N ASP A 456 5.48 -0.49 35.09
CA ASP A 456 6.79 -0.85 34.55
C ASP A 456 7.48 0.30 33.79
N ARG A 457 6.75 1.40 33.51
CA ARG A 457 7.26 2.56 32.79
C ARG A 457 8.49 3.17 33.44
N ALA A 458 8.46 3.33 34.77
CA ALA A 458 9.56 3.94 35.52
C ALA A 458 10.87 3.14 35.35
N ARG A 459 10.78 1.81 35.26
CA ARG A 459 11.92 0.92 35.00
C ARG A 459 12.48 1.15 33.60
N ALA A 460 11.63 1.18 32.57
CA ALA A 460 12.05 1.43 31.19
C ALA A 460 12.72 2.81 31.05
N LEU A 461 12.08 3.87 31.54
CA LEU A 461 12.63 5.23 31.49
C LEU A 461 13.95 5.35 32.27
N SER A 462 14.06 4.69 33.43
CA SER A 462 15.32 4.65 34.18
C SER A 462 16.42 3.90 33.42
N ALA A 463 16.09 2.84 32.70
CA ALA A 463 17.06 2.10 31.90
C ALA A 463 17.54 2.91 30.69
N LEU A 464 16.62 3.57 29.99
CA LEU A 464 16.89 4.48 28.89
C LEU A 464 17.78 5.65 29.33
N ASP A 465 17.53 6.24 30.50
CA ASP A 465 18.32 7.35 31.03
C ASP A 465 19.79 6.97 31.35
N ARG A 466 20.08 5.69 31.64
CA ARG A 466 21.46 5.24 31.88
C ARG A 466 22.32 5.24 30.61
N LEU A 467 21.71 5.20 29.42
CA LEU A 467 22.46 5.23 28.17
C LEU A 467 23.07 6.62 27.93
N ASP A 468 24.30 6.65 27.42
CA ASP A 468 24.99 7.88 27.02
C ASP A 468 24.52 8.30 25.62
N TRP A 469 23.59 9.27 25.56
CA TRP A 469 22.99 9.78 24.33
C TRP A 469 24.02 10.18 23.26
N SER A 470 25.15 10.76 23.69
CA SER A 470 26.19 11.23 22.79
C SER A 470 26.88 10.09 22.03
N LYS A 471 26.89 8.88 22.62
CA LYS A 471 27.51 7.67 22.05
C LYS A 471 26.55 6.81 21.23
N LEU A 472 25.24 7.07 21.28
CA LEU A 472 24.27 6.34 20.49
C LEU A 472 24.42 6.68 19.00
N SER A 473 24.31 5.66 18.15
CA SER A 473 24.19 5.85 16.69
C SER A 473 22.87 6.54 16.34
N SER A 474 22.73 7.09 15.12
CA SER A 474 21.48 7.70 14.67
C SER A 474 20.28 6.76 14.82
N LEU A 475 20.42 5.49 14.43
CA LEU A 475 19.34 4.50 14.55
C LEU A 475 19.00 4.18 16.01
N GLN A 476 20.01 4.12 16.90
CA GLN A 476 19.77 3.96 18.34
C GLN A 476 19.09 5.20 18.94
N ARG A 477 19.42 6.41 18.51
CA ARG A 477 18.76 7.64 18.95
C ARG A 477 17.28 7.66 18.54
N ILE A 478 16.99 7.34 17.28
CA ILE A 478 15.60 7.21 16.79
C ILE A 478 14.82 6.22 17.65
N ASN A 479 15.41 5.08 17.97
CA ASN A 479 14.71 4.04 18.72
C ASN A 479 14.66 4.27 20.23
N TRP A 480 15.61 5.03 20.78
CA TRP A 480 15.52 5.55 22.14
C TRP A 480 14.35 6.52 22.28
N LEU A 481 14.16 7.40 21.29
CA LEU A 481 13.02 8.31 21.22
C LEU A 481 11.72 7.53 21.06
N ARG A 482 11.67 6.55 20.15
CA ARG A 482 10.53 5.65 19.99
C ARG A 482 10.17 4.90 21.27
N ALA A 483 11.15 4.44 22.03
CA ALA A 483 10.91 3.82 23.33
C ALA A 483 10.23 4.80 24.30
N CYS A 484 10.74 6.03 24.43
CA CYS A 484 10.09 7.07 25.24
C CYS A 484 8.67 7.39 24.76
N ASP A 485 8.47 7.52 23.44
CA ASP A 485 7.17 7.77 22.84
C ASP A 485 6.17 6.69 23.28
N LEU A 486 6.53 5.41 23.14
CA LEU A 486 5.66 4.29 23.49
C LEU A 486 5.34 4.25 24.99
N GLU A 487 6.31 4.53 25.85
CA GLU A 487 6.11 4.63 27.29
C GLU A 487 5.09 5.73 27.66
N PHE A 488 5.05 6.83 26.92
CA PHE A 488 4.07 7.91 27.14
C PHE A 488 2.72 7.65 26.44
N ILE A 489 2.73 6.97 25.29
CA ILE A 489 1.49 6.61 24.58
C ILE A 489 0.73 5.55 25.38
N ARG A 490 1.41 4.49 25.79
CA ARG A 490 0.78 3.33 26.45
C ARG A 490 0.70 3.48 27.97
N GLY A 491 1.66 4.19 28.57
CA GLY A 491 1.64 4.55 29.99
C GLY A 491 0.73 5.73 30.32
N GLY A 492 0.30 6.51 29.31
CA GLY A 492 -0.38 7.79 29.48
C GLY A 492 0.58 8.95 29.76
N GLU A 493 0.04 10.15 29.99
CA GLU A 493 0.83 11.37 30.14
C GLU A 493 2.01 11.22 31.13
N PRO A 494 3.19 11.76 30.79
CA PRO A 494 4.36 11.71 31.67
C PRO A 494 4.13 12.52 32.93
N GLN A 495 4.63 12.01 34.06
CA GLN A 495 4.75 12.79 35.29
C GLN A 495 5.76 13.93 35.10
N VAL A 496 5.67 14.96 35.96
CA VAL A 496 6.53 16.16 35.85
C VAL A 496 8.01 15.79 35.89
N GLU A 497 8.39 14.88 36.78
CA GLU A 497 9.76 14.40 36.97
C GLU A 497 10.24 13.58 35.78
N GLU A 498 9.38 12.72 35.23
CA GLU A 498 9.68 11.93 34.02
C GLU A 498 9.91 12.86 32.82
N ARG A 499 9.02 13.84 32.61
CA ARG A 499 9.14 14.88 31.59
C ARG A 499 10.45 15.65 31.73
N GLN A 500 10.76 16.12 32.94
CA GLN A 500 11.99 16.90 33.20
C GLN A 500 13.25 16.08 32.94
N LYS A 501 13.28 14.80 33.33
CA LYS A 501 14.42 13.90 33.08
C LYS A 501 14.66 13.70 31.59
N VAL A 502 13.61 13.39 30.82
CA VAL A 502 13.74 13.21 29.36
C VAL A 502 14.19 14.52 28.71
N LEU A 503 13.58 15.65 29.05
CA LEU A 503 14.00 16.96 28.53
C LEU A 503 15.47 17.27 28.83
N ALA A 504 15.93 17.06 30.07
CA ALA A 504 17.32 17.29 30.45
C ALA A 504 18.32 16.49 29.60
N LYS A 505 17.90 15.31 29.11
CA LYS A 505 18.71 14.42 28.28
C LYS A 505 18.83 14.90 26.83
N ILE A 506 17.71 15.25 26.18
CA ILE A 506 17.65 15.40 24.72
C ILE A 506 17.43 16.84 24.24
N ASP A 507 16.92 17.74 25.09
CA ASP A 507 16.44 19.05 24.64
C ASP A 507 17.52 19.87 23.90
N LYS A 508 18.73 19.93 24.45
CA LYS A 508 19.85 20.66 23.85
C LYS A 508 20.43 20.02 22.59
N SER A 509 20.00 18.81 22.23
CA SER A 509 20.49 18.10 21.04
C SER A 509 19.79 18.56 19.76
N PHE A 510 18.61 19.18 19.84
CA PHE A 510 17.87 19.58 18.64
C PHE A 510 18.22 21.01 18.17
N PRO A 511 18.54 21.21 16.87
CA PRO A 511 18.72 20.17 15.82
C PRO A 511 20.10 19.51 15.87
N THR A 512 20.18 18.25 15.46
CA THR A 512 21.40 17.44 15.40
C THR A 512 22.09 17.51 14.03
N GLY A 513 21.35 17.89 12.99
CA GLY A 513 21.81 17.86 11.59
C GLY A 513 21.55 16.52 10.88
N ASP A 514 21.07 15.51 11.60
CA ASP A 514 20.53 14.27 11.02
C ASP A 514 19.00 14.43 10.89
N GLU A 515 18.52 14.55 9.64
CA GLU A 515 17.11 14.83 9.34
C GLU A 515 16.16 13.81 10.02
N MET A 516 16.53 12.53 10.09
CA MET A 516 15.65 11.49 10.67
C MET A 516 15.65 11.55 12.19
N VAL A 517 16.80 11.78 12.83
CA VAL A 517 16.86 12.00 14.28
C VAL A 517 16.09 13.27 14.66
N ASP A 518 16.23 14.33 13.86
CA ASP A 518 15.58 15.61 14.10
C ASP A 518 14.05 15.55 13.95
N ARG A 519 13.51 14.67 13.09
CA ARG A 519 12.07 14.41 13.02
C ARG A 519 11.52 13.89 14.34
N GLU A 520 12.18 12.89 14.90
CA GLU A 520 11.75 12.23 16.12
C GLU A 520 11.99 13.11 17.36
N LEU A 521 13.12 13.83 17.40
CA LEU A 521 13.38 14.84 18.42
C LEU A 521 12.32 15.93 18.41
N CYS A 522 12.04 16.53 17.24
CA CYS A 522 11.02 17.58 17.14
C CYS A 522 9.65 17.09 17.61
N ARG A 523 9.28 15.84 17.26
CA ARG A 523 8.01 15.24 17.68
C ARG A 523 7.91 15.14 19.20
N LEU A 524 8.89 14.50 19.83
CA LEU A 524 8.89 14.30 21.28
C LEU A 524 9.04 15.62 22.05
N LEU A 525 9.89 16.54 21.58
CA LEU A 525 10.08 17.85 22.22
C LEU A 525 8.84 18.74 22.11
N CYS A 526 8.12 18.70 20.98
CA CYS A 526 6.83 19.39 20.84
C CYS A 526 5.78 18.78 21.77
N TYR A 527 5.68 17.44 21.85
CA TYR A 527 4.79 16.75 22.79
C TYR A 527 5.09 17.16 24.24
N LEU A 528 6.36 17.12 24.64
CA LEU A 528 6.84 17.51 25.97
C LEU A 528 6.85 19.03 26.18
N GLN A 529 6.41 19.86 25.24
CA GLN A 529 6.39 21.32 25.35
C GLN A 529 7.76 21.89 25.79
N ALA A 530 8.84 21.47 25.12
CA ALA A 530 10.20 21.87 25.47
C ALA A 530 10.40 23.40 25.33
N PRO A 531 11.09 24.07 26.27
CA PRO A 531 11.31 25.52 26.19
C PRO A 531 11.99 25.94 24.89
N GLY A 532 11.45 26.96 24.22
CA GLY A 532 12.00 27.52 22.98
C GLY A 532 11.99 26.56 21.78
N ILE A 533 11.25 25.45 21.83
CA ILE A 533 11.17 24.49 20.72
C ILE A 533 10.62 25.13 19.44
N VAL A 534 9.64 26.05 19.57
CA VAL A 534 9.05 26.77 18.44
C VAL A 534 10.11 27.54 17.66
N GLY A 535 10.80 28.48 18.31
CA GLY A 535 11.83 29.29 17.68
C GLY A 535 12.96 28.47 17.06
N ARG A 536 13.46 27.43 17.75
CA ARG A 536 14.51 26.55 17.21
C ARG A 536 14.04 25.77 15.98
N THR A 537 12.80 25.28 15.99
CA THR A 537 12.22 24.54 14.86
C THR A 537 12.00 25.47 13.67
N LEU A 538 11.50 26.70 13.89
CA LEU A 538 11.36 27.70 12.83
C LEU A 538 12.71 28.06 12.20
N THR A 539 13.76 28.19 13.01
CA THR A 539 15.13 28.38 12.48
C THR A 539 15.60 27.16 11.67
N ALA A 540 15.29 25.95 12.11
CA ALA A 540 15.60 24.74 11.32
C ALA A 540 14.81 24.69 10.00
N MET A 541 13.57 25.19 9.97
CA MET A 541 12.76 25.34 8.76
C MET A 541 13.38 26.37 7.80
N ASP A 542 13.84 27.51 8.32
CA ASP A 542 14.51 28.56 7.53
C ASP A 542 15.80 28.07 6.86
N LEU A 543 16.50 27.14 7.50
CA LEU A 543 17.73 26.53 6.98
C LEU A 543 17.47 25.29 6.12
N ALA A 544 16.22 24.83 6.01
CA ALA A 544 15.91 23.64 5.23
C ALA A 544 16.14 23.92 3.73
N GLY A 545 16.90 23.02 3.09
CA GLY A 545 17.07 23.02 1.64
C GLY A 545 15.77 22.68 0.89
N PRO A 546 15.79 22.76 -0.46
CA PRO A 546 14.65 22.34 -1.28
C PRO A 546 14.31 20.86 -1.06
N GLY A 547 13.08 20.48 -1.43
CA GLY A 547 12.66 19.08 -1.40
C GLY A 547 13.61 18.20 -2.24
N LYS A 548 14.08 17.10 -1.65
CA LYS A 548 14.92 16.12 -2.34
C LYS A 548 14.01 15.11 -3.05
N PRO A 549 14.12 14.94 -4.38
CA PRO A 549 13.40 13.87 -5.08
C PRO A 549 13.74 12.50 -4.48
N PRO A 550 12.76 11.58 -4.37
CA PRO A 550 13.04 10.22 -3.93
C PRO A 550 14.05 9.49 -4.82
N ALA A 551 14.76 8.51 -4.27
CA ALA A 551 15.76 7.73 -5.01
C ALA A 551 15.17 6.99 -6.23
N TRP A 552 13.88 6.68 -6.23
CA TRP A 552 13.19 6.03 -7.34
C TRP A 552 12.74 6.99 -8.46
N THR A 553 12.96 8.30 -8.34
CA THR A 553 12.51 9.31 -9.33
C THR A 553 12.94 8.99 -10.76
N GLU A 554 14.10 8.36 -10.95
CA GLU A 554 14.57 7.94 -12.28
C GLU A 554 13.64 6.94 -12.98
N ILE A 555 12.88 6.12 -12.22
CA ILE A 555 11.88 5.18 -12.76
C ILE A 555 10.71 5.96 -13.37
N ALA A 556 10.28 7.04 -12.72
CA ALA A 556 9.16 7.86 -13.20
C ALA A 556 9.47 8.50 -14.57
N ALA A 557 10.74 8.69 -14.94
CA ALA A 557 11.09 9.23 -16.26
C ALA A 557 10.81 8.29 -17.44
N ARG A 558 10.54 7.01 -17.19
CA ARG A 558 10.49 5.98 -18.24
C ARG A 558 9.07 5.64 -18.73
N ASN A 559 8.04 6.06 -18.00
CA ASN A 559 6.66 5.99 -18.46
C ASN A 559 6.15 7.41 -18.77
N SER A 560 6.13 7.80 -20.05
CA SER A 560 5.74 9.16 -20.45
C SER A 560 4.27 9.49 -20.17
N GLY A 561 3.43 8.47 -19.97
CA GLY A 561 2.05 8.62 -19.53
C GLY A 561 1.95 8.86 -18.02
N TYR A 562 2.24 7.84 -17.21
CA TYR A 562 2.06 7.90 -15.75
C TYR A 562 3.15 8.68 -15.02
N GLY A 563 4.37 8.62 -15.51
CA GLY A 563 5.54 9.21 -14.86
C GLY A 563 5.77 10.69 -15.16
N LYS A 564 5.26 11.22 -16.30
CA LYS A 564 5.37 12.64 -16.64
C LYS A 564 4.69 13.56 -15.60
N PRO A 565 3.44 13.32 -15.16
CA PRO A 565 2.84 14.10 -14.07
C PRO A 565 3.66 14.04 -12.79
N ILE A 566 4.25 12.88 -12.48
CA ILE A 566 5.10 12.72 -11.31
C ILE A 566 6.35 13.60 -11.43
N LEU A 567 7.02 13.57 -12.57
CA LEU A 567 8.19 14.40 -12.85
C LEU A 567 7.89 15.90 -12.83
N GLU A 568 6.75 16.33 -13.38
CA GLU A 568 6.32 17.73 -13.34
C GLU A 568 6.07 18.19 -11.91
N MET A 569 5.36 17.40 -11.12
CA MET A 569 5.14 17.66 -9.70
C MET A 569 6.48 17.74 -8.93
N LEU A 570 7.44 16.88 -9.25
CA LEU A 570 8.77 16.88 -8.61
C LEU A 570 9.57 18.18 -8.86
N LYS A 571 9.27 18.95 -9.90
CA LYS A 571 9.93 20.25 -10.15
C LYS A 571 9.62 21.30 -9.07
N ASN A 572 8.49 21.15 -8.38
CA ASN A 572 8.06 22.05 -7.30
C ASN A 572 7.80 21.25 -6.01
N LEU A 573 8.67 20.26 -5.73
CA LEU A 573 8.54 19.40 -4.56
C LEU A 573 8.82 20.20 -3.26
N PRO A 574 7.85 20.28 -2.34
CA PRO A 574 8.02 20.94 -1.05
C PRO A 574 9.01 20.15 -0.17
N PRO A 575 9.72 20.83 0.77
CA PRO A 575 10.61 20.13 1.69
C PRO A 575 9.80 19.29 2.69
N ALA A 576 9.83 17.96 2.53
CA ALA A 576 9.13 17.05 3.44
C ALA A 576 9.52 17.29 4.92
N GLN A 577 10.79 17.58 5.20
CA GLN A 577 11.23 17.91 6.56
C GLN A 577 10.49 19.10 7.17
N VAL A 578 10.24 20.15 6.38
CA VAL A 578 9.51 21.33 6.83
C VAL A 578 8.04 20.99 7.10
N LEU A 579 7.42 20.16 6.25
CA LEU A 579 6.07 19.68 6.50
C LEU A 579 5.97 18.83 7.78
N HIS A 580 6.99 18.02 8.09
CA HIS A 580 7.06 17.30 9.38
C HIS A 580 7.18 18.24 10.58
N TYR A 581 7.96 19.31 10.46
CA TYR A 581 8.04 20.34 11.51
C TYR A 581 6.74 21.11 11.68
N VAL A 582 6.06 21.46 10.58
CA VAL A 582 4.70 22.04 10.64
C VAL A 582 3.74 21.10 11.34
N TYR A 583 3.79 19.81 11.00
CA TYR A 583 3.10 18.77 11.75
C TYR A 583 3.45 18.92 13.24
N CYS A 584 4.69 18.72 13.68
CA CYS A 584 5.02 18.73 15.11
C CYS A 584 4.61 20.03 15.84
N LEU A 585 4.88 21.19 15.26
CA LEU A 585 4.59 22.51 15.86
C LEU A 585 3.10 22.77 16.06
N ARG A 586 2.20 22.17 15.26
CA ARG A 586 0.75 22.34 15.45
C ARG A 586 0.28 21.91 16.83
N ALA A 587 1.01 21.00 17.50
CA ALA A 587 0.67 20.45 18.81
C ALA A 587 1.23 21.25 19.99
N VAL A 588 2.05 22.29 19.75
CA VAL A 588 2.63 23.12 20.82
C VAL A 588 1.60 24.10 21.34
N LYS A 589 1.35 24.06 22.65
CA LYS A 589 0.36 24.85 23.38
C LYS A 589 0.98 26.14 23.95
N GLY A 590 0.14 27.09 24.33
CA GLY A 590 0.55 28.32 25.02
C GLY A 590 0.88 29.48 24.06
N PRO A 591 1.16 30.69 24.60
CA PRO A 591 1.57 31.81 23.78
C PRO A 591 2.94 31.51 23.16
N TRP A 592 3.07 31.77 21.87
CA TRP A 592 4.34 31.69 21.17
C TRP A 592 5.09 33.02 21.32
N GLY A 593 6.39 33.02 21.02
CA GLY A 593 7.18 34.24 20.98
C GLY A 593 6.67 35.21 19.91
N ALA A 594 6.97 36.50 20.09
CA ALA A 594 6.57 37.53 19.13
C ALA A 594 7.09 37.21 17.72
N GLY A 595 6.20 37.21 16.72
CA GLY A 595 6.54 36.95 15.32
C GLY A 595 6.63 35.46 14.93
N GLU A 596 6.62 34.54 15.89
CA GLU A 596 6.77 33.10 15.59
C GLU A 596 5.55 32.53 14.86
N ARG A 597 4.33 33.01 15.18
CA ARG A 597 3.10 32.59 14.50
C ARG A 597 3.05 33.07 13.06
N GLU A 598 3.45 34.31 12.79
CA GLU A 598 3.58 34.85 11.44
C GLU A 598 4.58 34.03 10.61
N ARG A 599 5.76 33.71 11.18
CA ARG A 599 6.76 32.87 10.52
C ARG A 599 6.23 31.48 10.22
N PHE A 600 5.53 30.86 11.18
CA PHE A 600 4.91 29.55 10.99
C PHE A 600 3.87 29.55 9.86
N PHE A 601 2.90 30.48 9.88
CA PHE A 601 1.87 30.52 8.85
C PHE A 601 2.42 30.90 7.48
N SER A 602 3.48 31.71 7.41
CA SER A 602 4.21 31.96 6.15
C SER A 602 4.81 30.67 5.56
N TRP A 603 5.34 29.79 6.41
CA TRP A 603 5.81 28.47 5.98
C TRP A 603 4.66 27.55 5.53
N VAL A 604 3.52 27.58 6.24
CA VAL A 604 2.32 26.84 5.82
C VAL A 604 1.83 27.32 4.45
N ASP A 605 1.79 28.63 4.21
CA ASP A 605 1.39 29.20 2.92
C ASP A 605 2.38 28.83 1.81
N ARG A 606 3.68 28.79 2.10
CA ARG A 606 4.71 28.31 1.17
C ARG A 606 4.56 26.82 0.86
N LEU A 607 4.19 25.99 1.83
CA LEU A 607 3.91 24.58 1.59
C LEU A 607 2.64 24.41 0.75
N ALA A 608 1.63 25.28 0.92
CA ALA A 608 0.39 25.24 0.15
C ALA A 608 0.58 25.56 -1.33
N SER A 609 1.64 26.28 -1.71
CA SER A 609 2.03 26.50 -3.12
C SER A 609 2.93 25.41 -3.70
N GLY A 610 3.35 24.44 -2.88
CA GLY A 610 4.12 23.27 -3.30
C GLY A 610 3.25 22.23 -4.02
N SER A 611 3.90 21.35 -4.80
CA SER A 611 3.23 20.26 -5.51
C SER A 611 3.40 18.92 -4.78
N GLY A 612 2.37 18.09 -4.81
CA GLY A 612 2.40 16.76 -4.19
C GLY A 612 1.29 15.86 -4.73
N GLY A 613 1.19 14.67 -4.15
CA GLY A 613 0.14 13.71 -4.47
C GLY A 613 -1.25 14.26 -4.16
N ALA A 614 -2.27 13.52 -4.61
CA ALA A 614 -3.67 13.93 -4.52
C ALA A 614 -4.10 14.45 -3.13
N SER A 615 -3.56 13.91 -2.03
CA SER A 615 -3.90 14.29 -0.65
C SER A 615 -2.99 15.36 -0.05
N TYR A 616 -1.86 15.71 -0.70
CA TYR A 616 -0.87 16.65 -0.17
C TYR A 616 -1.46 18.00 0.26
N GLY A 617 -2.18 18.67 -0.64
CA GLY A 617 -2.78 19.98 -0.35
C GLY A 617 -3.80 19.93 0.78
N GLY A 618 -4.57 18.84 0.85
CA GLY A 618 -5.52 18.58 1.93
C GLY A 618 -4.83 18.41 3.28
N PHE A 619 -3.66 17.76 3.34
CA PHE A 619 -2.89 17.66 4.58
C PHE A 619 -2.38 19.03 5.03
N VAL A 620 -1.86 19.86 4.11
CA VAL A 620 -1.41 21.21 4.46
C VAL A 620 -2.58 22.04 4.99
N ALA A 621 -3.76 21.95 4.37
CA ALA A 621 -4.97 22.63 4.83
C ALA A 621 -5.44 22.15 6.21
N GLU A 622 -5.44 20.83 6.45
CA GLU A 622 -5.83 20.26 7.75
C GLU A 622 -4.83 20.63 8.86
N LEU A 623 -3.53 20.63 8.55
CA LEU A 623 -2.50 21.09 9.49
C LEU A 623 -2.67 22.58 9.82
N ARG A 624 -2.99 23.42 8.82
CA ARG A 624 -3.32 24.84 9.06
C ARG A 624 -4.50 24.98 10.00
N LYS A 625 -5.57 24.23 9.75
CA LYS A 625 -6.79 24.24 10.57
C LYS A 625 -6.51 23.83 12.01
N GLN A 626 -5.75 22.76 12.22
CA GLN A 626 -5.36 22.32 13.57
C GLN A 626 -4.49 23.35 14.29
N ALA A 627 -3.56 23.99 13.57
CA ALA A 627 -2.75 25.06 14.13
C ALA A 627 -3.59 26.29 14.53
N LEU A 628 -4.57 26.68 13.71
CA LEU A 628 -5.53 27.76 14.01
C LEU A 628 -6.40 27.45 15.22
N ALA A 629 -6.79 26.19 15.42
CA ALA A 629 -7.53 25.77 16.61
C ALA A 629 -6.75 26.05 17.92
N ASN A 630 -5.41 26.01 17.86
CA ASN A 630 -4.52 26.32 18.98
C ASN A 630 -4.08 27.80 19.05
N ALA A 631 -4.52 28.64 18.11
CA ALA A 631 -4.21 30.08 18.07
C ALA A 631 -5.18 30.90 18.94
N THR A 632 -4.77 32.11 19.35
CA THR A 632 -5.67 33.05 20.05
C THR A 632 -6.79 33.55 19.12
N PRO A 633 -7.91 34.08 19.64
CA PRO A 633 -8.96 34.65 18.80
C PRO A 633 -8.46 35.71 17.80
N GLU A 634 -7.54 36.58 18.23
CA GLU A 634 -6.95 37.64 17.40
C GLU A 634 -6.05 37.05 16.30
N GLU A 635 -5.26 36.04 16.63
CA GLU A 635 -4.43 35.31 15.66
C GLU A 635 -5.31 34.58 14.64
N ARG A 636 -6.41 33.96 15.07
CA ARG A 636 -7.35 33.30 14.15
C ARG A 636 -7.87 34.28 13.12
N VAL A 637 -8.43 35.42 13.54
CA VAL A 637 -8.91 36.47 12.63
C VAL A 637 -7.82 36.92 11.66
N ARG A 638 -6.58 37.02 12.12
CA ARG A 638 -5.44 37.45 11.31
C ARG A 638 -5.01 36.41 10.25
N PHE A 639 -5.12 35.11 10.55
CA PHE A 639 -4.60 34.03 9.70
C PHE A 639 -5.69 33.15 9.05
N GLU A 640 -6.98 33.44 9.28
CA GLU A 640 -8.12 32.63 8.81
C GLU A 640 -8.24 32.55 7.28
N LYS A 641 -7.81 33.58 6.54
CA LYS A 641 -7.94 33.58 5.07
C LYS A 641 -6.98 32.58 4.42
N PRO A 642 -7.48 31.59 3.65
CA PRO A 642 -6.63 30.73 2.83
C PRO A 642 -5.98 31.53 1.71
N ALA A 643 -4.72 31.22 1.38
CA ALA A 643 -4.03 31.85 0.25
C ALA A 643 -4.61 31.44 -1.13
N HIS A 644 -5.29 30.29 -1.23
CA HIS A 644 -5.84 29.79 -2.50
C HIS A 644 -7.17 29.05 -2.28
N ALA A 645 -8.31 29.69 -2.60
CA ALA A 645 -9.55 28.97 -2.86
C ALA A 645 -9.43 28.30 -4.23
N ALA A 646 -9.74 27.01 -4.33
CA ALA A 646 -9.81 26.34 -5.63
C ALA A 646 -10.83 27.07 -6.53
N ALA A 647 -10.45 27.38 -7.77
CA ALA A 647 -11.39 27.93 -8.73
C ALA A 647 -12.50 26.91 -8.98
N ASN A 648 -13.76 27.35 -9.01
CA ASN A 648 -14.87 26.48 -9.35
C ASN A 648 -14.66 25.91 -10.77
N PRO A 649 -14.42 24.60 -10.95
CA PRO A 649 -14.14 24.01 -12.26
C PRO A 649 -15.34 24.08 -13.22
N MET A 650 -16.52 24.46 -12.69
CA MET A 650 -17.78 24.58 -13.42
C MET A 650 -18.08 26.01 -13.89
N ALA A 651 -17.20 26.98 -13.60
CA ALA A 651 -17.39 28.34 -14.12
C ALA A 651 -17.15 28.37 -15.65
N ASN A 652 -18.04 29.05 -16.38
CA ASN A 652 -17.92 29.29 -17.83
C ASN A 652 -17.78 28.02 -18.69
N LEU A 653 -18.70 27.07 -18.53
CA LEU A 653 -18.71 25.85 -19.35
C LEU A 653 -18.85 26.17 -20.86
N PRO A 654 -17.98 25.62 -21.72
CA PRO A 654 -18.09 25.80 -23.16
C PRO A 654 -19.33 25.07 -23.71
N PRO A 655 -20.00 25.62 -24.75
CA PRO A 655 -21.21 25.02 -25.32
C PRO A 655 -20.90 23.75 -26.10
N VAL A 656 -21.84 22.81 -26.09
CA VAL A 656 -21.84 21.61 -26.95
C VAL A 656 -22.60 21.93 -28.23
N LYS A 657 -22.06 21.53 -29.39
CA LYS A 657 -22.67 21.72 -30.71
C LYS A 657 -23.81 20.71 -30.94
N GLY A 658 -23.60 19.44 -30.62
CA GLY A 658 -24.61 18.39 -30.85
C GLY A 658 -24.98 18.22 -32.33
N PRO A 659 -26.14 17.58 -32.64
CA PRO A 659 -26.98 16.85 -31.68
C PRO A 659 -26.25 15.60 -31.16
N GLY A 660 -26.48 15.28 -29.90
CA GLY A 660 -26.03 14.03 -29.31
C GLY A 660 -27.04 12.89 -29.48
N LYS A 661 -26.69 11.70 -28.98
CA LYS A 661 -27.57 10.53 -28.89
C LYS A 661 -27.16 9.65 -27.70
N ASP A 662 -27.97 8.64 -27.41
CA ASP A 662 -27.59 7.60 -26.45
C ASP A 662 -26.50 6.72 -27.05
N TRP A 663 -25.26 6.95 -26.62
CA TRP A 663 -24.10 6.21 -27.10
C TRP A 663 -24.00 4.84 -26.44
N THR A 664 -23.73 3.81 -27.24
CA THR A 664 -23.35 2.48 -26.74
C THR A 664 -21.83 2.30 -26.75
N VAL A 665 -21.30 1.42 -25.88
CA VAL A 665 -19.86 1.13 -25.80
C VAL A 665 -19.29 0.69 -27.15
N ASP A 666 -20.02 -0.13 -27.90
CA ASP A 666 -19.60 -0.63 -29.21
C ASP A 666 -19.54 0.48 -30.26
N GLU A 667 -20.49 1.42 -30.26
CA GLU A 667 -20.46 2.57 -31.17
C GLU A 667 -19.29 3.51 -30.88
N VAL A 668 -19.01 3.78 -29.59
CA VAL A 668 -17.87 4.63 -29.20
C VAL A 668 -16.55 3.94 -29.57
N ALA A 669 -16.44 2.63 -29.33
CA ALA A 669 -15.28 1.86 -29.74
C ALA A 669 -15.09 1.86 -31.27
N ALA A 670 -16.17 1.72 -32.05
CA ALA A 670 -16.14 1.78 -33.50
C ALA A 670 -15.73 3.18 -34.02
N LEU A 671 -16.19 4.26 -33.38
CA LEU A 671 -15.75 5.62 -33.72
C LEU A 671 -14.25 5.83 -33.52
N ALA A 672 -13.68 5.23 -32.47
CA ALA A 672 -12.26 5.30 -32.18
C ALA A 672 -11.40 4.38 -33.07
N ALA A 673 -11.97 3.28 -33.57
CA ALA A 673 -11.28 2.30 -34.42
C ALA A 673 -10.75 2.91 -35.74
N GLY A 674 -11.38 3.97 -36.23
CA GLY A 674 -10.90 4.74 -37.40
C GLY A 674 -9.66 5.61 -37.14
N GLY A 675 -9.13 5.62 -35.91
CA GLY A 675 -8.01 6.44 -35.49
C GLY A 675 -8.44 7.78 -34.88
N LEU A 676 -7.71 8.20 -33.83
CA LEU A 676 -7.93 9.46 -33.10
C LEU A 676 -6.83 10.50 -33.39
N SER A 677 -5.96 10.25 -34.37
CA SER A 677 -4.85 11.15 -34.69
C SER A 677 -5.34 12.42 -35.39
N GLY A 678 -4.72 13.57 -35.09
CA GLY A 678 -5.05 14.86 -35.69
C GLY A 678 -6.39 15.47 -35.24
N ARG A 679 -7.02 14.93 -34.19
CA ARG A 679 -8.25 15.48 -33.58
C ARG A 679 -7.96 16.74 -32.75
N ASP A 680 -8.98 17.57 -32.54
CA ASP A 680 -8.83 18.85 -31.85
C ASP A 680 -8.79 18.67 -30.33
N LYS A 681 -7.59 18.75 -29.75
CA LYS A 681 -7.36 18.57 -28.30
C LYS A 681 -7.91 19.71 -27.46
N GLU A 682 -7.98 20.92 -28.01
CA GLU A 682 -8.55 22.07 -27.30
C GLU A 682 -10.07 21.91 -27.21
N ASN A 683 -10.70 21.53 -28.32
CA ASN A 683 -12.12 21.15 -28.32
C ASN A 683 -12.37 19.94 -27.41
N GLY A 684 -11.47 18.94 -27.39
CA GLY A 684 -11.55 17.80 -26.48
C GLY A 684 -11.51 18.20 -24.99
N ARG A 685 -10.60 19.11 -24.61
CA ARG A 685 -10.55 19.70 -23.26
C ARG A 685 -11.84 20.48 -22.95
N ASN A 686 -12.40 21.17 -23.93
CA ASN A 686 -13.69 21.85 -23.76
C ASN A 686 -14.82 20.84 -23.55
N MET A 687 -14.86 19.74 -24.31
CA MET A 687 -15.87 18.68 -24.14
C MET A 687 -15.73 17.95 -22.80
N PHE A 688 -14.52 17.83 -22.27
CA PHE A 688 -14.25 17.31 -20.92
C PHE A 688 -14.90 18.19 -19.84
N LYS A 689 -14.75 19.52 -19.94
CA LYS A 689 -15.38 20.48 -19.02
C LYS A 689 -16.89 20.51 -19.22
N ALA A 690 -17.33 20.68 -20.46
CA ALA A 690 -18.73 20.77 -20.79
C ALA A 690 -19.46 19.54 -20.25
N SER A 691 -18.90 18.33 -20.40
CA SER A 691 -19.56 17.06 -20.03
C SER A 691 -19.44 16.75 -18.55
N LEU A 692 -19.12 17.77 -17.75
CA LEU A 692 -19.00 17.74 -16.29
C LEU A 692 -17.92 16.81 -15.76
N CYS A 693 -17.08 16.21 -16.61
CA CYS A 693 -15.99 15.35 -16.16
C CYS A 693 -15.03 16.12 -15.24
N ALA A 694 -14.76 17.38 -15.57
CA ALA A 694 -13.90 18.28 -14.78
C ALA A 694 -14.47 18.62 -13.38
N ALA A 695 -15.74 18.31 -13.11
CA ALA A 695 -16.33 18.53 -11.79
C ALA A 695 -15.82 17.53 -10.76
N CYS A 696 -15.52 16.30 -11.20
CA CYS A 696 -15.08 15.21 -10.33
C CYS A 696 -13.63 14.81 -10.61
N HIS A 697 -13.16 14.91 -11.85
CA HIS A 697 -11.86 14.41 -12.27
C HIS A 697 -10.89 15.55 -12.59
N ALA A 698 -9.64 15.34 -12.19
CA ALA A 698 -8.53 16.18 -12.60
C ALA A 698 -7.93 15.69 -13.94
N PHE A 699 -7.39 16.63 -14.72
CA PHE A 699 -6.58 16.37 -15.89
C PHE A 699 -5.52 17.47 -16.04
N ASN A 700 -4.23 17.10 -16.03
CA ASN A 700 -3.09 18.02 -15.98
C ASN A 700 -3.21 19.10 -14.89
N GLY A 701 -3.69 18.73 -13.71
CA GLY A 701 -3.86 19.64 -12.57
C GLY A 701 -5.09 20.56 -12.64
N GLU A 702 -5.95 20.43 -13.66
CA GLU A 702 -7.23 21.13 -13.74
C GLU A 702 -8.41 20.19 -13.49
N GLY A 703 -9.38 20.61 -12.67
CA GLY A 703 -10.62 19.87 -12.42
C GLY A 703 -10.86 19.58 -10.93
N GLY A 704 -11.79 18.67 -10.67
CA GLY A 704 -12.19 18.24 -9.33
C GLY A 704 -11.38 17.06 -8.80
N ASP A 705 -11.66 16.70 -7.56
CA ASP A 705 -10.85 15.76 -6.77
C ASP A 705 -11.69 14.63 -6.15
N VAL A 706 -12.94 14.49 -6.60
CA VAL A 706 -13.87 13.47 -6.14
C VAL A 706 -13.63 12.12 -6.83
N GLY A 707 -13.15 12.12 -8.07
CA GLY A 707 -12.78 10.94 -8.85
C GLY A 707 -11.27 10.86 -9.14
N PRO A 708 -10.81 9.79 -9.81
CA PRO A 708 -9.42 9.61 -10.19
C PRO A 708 -8.90 10.69 -11.13
N ASP A 709 -7.61 10.99 -11.05
CA ASP A 709 -6.90 11.80 -12.04
C ASP A 709 -6.81 11.03 -13.38
N LEU A 710 -7.28 11.64 -14.45
CA LEU A 710 -7.41 11.04 -15.78
C LEU A 710 -6.25 11.42 -16.73
N THR A 711 -5.26 12.18 -16.28
CA THR A 711 -4.12 12.64 -17.09
C THR A 711 -3.40 11.51 -17.82
N THR A 712 -3.38 10.33 -17.21
CA THR A 712 -2.56 9.17 -17.62
C THR A 712 -3.42 8.02 -18.16
N LEU A 713 -4.70 8.29 -18.41
CA LEU A 713 -5.72 7.28 -18.74
C LEU A 713 -5.36 6.51 -20.02
N GLY A 714 -4.90 7.21 -21.07
CA GLY A 714 -4.53 6.60 -22.35
C GLY A 714 -3.37 5.60 -22.31
N GLY A 715 -2.53 5.62 -21.27
CA GLY A 715 -1.45 4.64 -21.10
C GLY A 715 -1.91 3.30 -20.52
N ARG A 716 -3.13 3.25 -19.95
CA ARG A 716 -3.65 2.11 -19.17
C ARG A 716 -4.91 1.51 -19.76
N PHE A 717 -5.72 2.32 -20.44
CA PHE A 717 -7.05 1.92 -20.91
C PHE A 717 -7.20 2.18 -22.42
N LYS A 718 -7.85 1.24 -23.11
CA LYS A 718 -8.23 1.39 -24.52
C LYS A 718 -9.49 2.28 -24.62
N PRO A 719 -9.78 2.89 -25.79
CA PRO A 719 -10.99 3.71 -25.97
C PRO A 719 -12.30 2.98 -25.60
N ARG A 720 -12.37 1.67 -25.82
CA ARG A 720 -13.49 0.83 -25.39
C ARG A 720 -13.64 0.83 -23.86
N ASP A 721 -12.55 0.63 -23.13
CA ASP A 721 -12.56 0.56 -21.66
C ASP A 721 -12.98 1.92 -21.08
N ILE A 722 -12.49 3.02 -21.69
CA ILE A 722 -12.88 4.39 -21.33
C ILE A 722 -14.37 4.60 -21.58
N ALA A 723 -14.89 4.14 -22.73
CA ALA A 723 -16.31 4.24 -23.05
C ALA A 723 -17.18 3.46 -22.05
N ASP A 724 -16.78 2.24 -21.69
CA ASP A 724 -17.49 1.43 -20.70
C ASP A 724 -17.50 2.11 -19.33
N ALA A 725 -16.37 2.66 -18.88
CA ALA A 725 -16.30 3.41 -17.61
C ALA A 725 -17.19 4.67 -17.60
N ILE A 726 -17.37 5.35 -18.73
CA ILE A 726 -18.22 6.55 -18.83
C ILE A 726 -19.71 6.19 -18.93
N ILE A 727 -20.05 5.17 -19.72
CA ILE A 727 -21.44 4.77 -19.98
C ILE A 727 -21.99 3.96 -18.80
N ASN A 728 -21.16 3.09 -18.23
CA ASN A 728 -21.49 2.17 -17.13
C ASN A 728 -20.61 2.44 -15.90
N PRO A 729 -20.66 3.64 -15.27
CA PRO A 729 -19.73 4.01 -14.20
C PRO A 729 -19.84 3.15 -12.93
N SER A 730 -20.97 2.48 -12.71
CA SER A 730 -21.17 1.51 -11.61
C SER A 730 -20.66 0.10 -11.93
N ALA A 731 -20.11 -0.13 -13.13
CA ALA A 731 -19.62 -1.44 -13.55
C ALA A 731 -18.37 -1.87 -12.76
N VAL A 732 -17.51 -0.93 -12.39
CA VAL A 732 -16.33 -1.10 -11.53
C VAL A 732 -16.16 0.20 -10.74
N VAL A 733 -16.19 0.12 -9.41
CA VAL A 733 -15.99 1.28 -8.52
C VAL A 733 -14.74 1.01 -7.69
N SER A 734 -13.70 1.82 -7.88
CA SER A 734 -12.47 1.68 -7.06
C SER A 734 -12.75 2.04 -5.62
N ASP A 735 -12.20 1.25 -4.70
CA ASP A 735 -12.34 1.44 -3.26
C ASP A 735 -11.90 2.84 -2.79
N GLN A 736 -10.95 3.44 -3.51
CA GLN A 736 -10.44 4.78 -3.21
C GLN A 736 -11.51 5.87 -3.34
N PHE A 737 -12.50 5.67 -4.22
CA PHE A 737 -13.52 6.66 -4.59
C PHE A 737 -14.96 6.20 -4.30
N ALA A 738 -15.13 4.97 -3.80
CA ALA A 738 -16.43 4.40 -3.53
C ALA A 738 -17.17 5.17 -2.43
N TYR A 739 -18.48 5.39 -2.65
CA TYR A 739 -19.38 5.91 -1.62
C TYR A 739 -19.85 4.76 -0.74
N SER A 740 -20.30 5.10 0.47
CA SER A 740 -20.93 4.17 1.39
C SER A 740 -22.41 4.45 1.53
N THR A 741 -23.19 3.39 1.72
CA THR A 741 -24.56 3.45 2.22
C THR A 741 -24.53 3.19 3.72
N ILE A 742 -24.93 4.19 4.49
CA ILE A 742 -24.97 4.14 5.96
C ILE A 742 -26.41 3.95 6.38
N THR A 743 -26.74 2.78 6.92
CA THR A 743 -28.06 2.46 7.45
C THR A 743 -28.10 2.77 8.94
N ARG A 744 -29.09 3.56 9.36
CA ARG A 744 -29.27 3.98 10.75
C ARG A 744 -30.28 3.10 11.49
N LYS A 745 -30.28 3.18 12.82
CA LYS A 745 -31.20 2.43 13.70
C LYS A 745 -32.66 2.80 13.52
N ASP A 746 -32.94 4.02 13.06
CA ASP A 746 -34.28 4.49 12.72
C ASP A 746 -34.79 3.97 11.36
N GLY A 747 -33.96 3.18 10.65
CA GLY A 747 -34.26 2.61 9.34
C GLY A 747 -33.96 3.54 8.15
N SER A 748 -33.52 4.78 8.39
CA SER A 748 -33.07 5.68 7.33
C SER A 748 -31.70 5.29 6.78
N SER A 749 -31.44 5.64 5.52
CA SER A 749 -30.16 5.40 4.86
C SER A 749 -29.55 6.70 4.32
N LEU A 750 -28.24 6.88 4.53
CA LEU A 750 -27.46 7.99 3.99
C LEU A 750 -26.45 7.46 2.96
N PHE A 751 -26.52 7.95 1.73
CA PHE A 751 -25.52 7.68 0.69
C PHE A 751 -24.50 8.83 0.65
N GLY A 752 -23.22 8.51 0.75
CA GLY A 752 -22.17 9.53 0.74
C GLY A 752 -20.76 8.99 0.88
N ARG A 753 -19.76 9.84 0.64
CA ARG A 753 -18.36 9.51 0.90
C ARG A 753 -18.08 9.72 2.37
N MET A 754 -17.60 8.69 3.04
CA MET A 754 -17.09 8.88 4.39
C MET A 754 -15.77 9.64 4.33
N LEU A 755 -15.70 10.78 5.01
CA LEU A 755 -14.51 11.62 5.04
C LEU A 755 -13.63 11.30 6.25
N LYS A 756 -14.25 11.20 7.44
CA LYS A 756 -13.55 10.87 8.69
C LYS A 756 -14.49 10.38 9.78
N GLU A 757 -13.93 9.72 10.79
CA GLU A 757 -14.57 9.45 12.08
C GLU A 757 -13.89 10.29 13.16
N GLU A 758 -14.67 11.04 13.94
CA GLU A 758 -14.16 11.89 15.02
C GLU A 758 -15.19 12.03 16.14
N ASN A 759 -14.76 11.97 17.41
CA ASN A 759 -15.61 12.18 18.58
C ASN A 759 -16.90 11.31 18.62
N GLY A 760 -16.79 10.04 18.20
CA GLY A 760 -17.92 9.11 18.15
C GLY A 760 -18.92 9.38 17.02
N LYS A 761 -18.56 10.22 16.04
CA LYS A 761 -19.38 10.55 14.87
C LYS A 761 -18.65 10.23 13.57
N VAL A 762 -19.41 9.88 12.56
CA VAL A 762 -18.96 9.72 11.17
C VAL A 762 -19.33 10.99 10.41
N ILE A 763 -18.35 11.62 9.76
CA ILE A 763 -18.56 12.77 8.88
C ILE A 763 -18.62 12.29 7.43
N VAL A 764 -19.73 12.59 6.78
CA VAL A 764 -20.07 12.07 5.45
C VAL A 764 -20.26 13.23 4.49
N GLY A 765 -19.49 13.26 3.40
CA GLY A 765 -19.74 14.16 2.27
C GLY A 765 -20.87 13.60 1.40
N THR A 766 -21.97 14.33 1.29
CA THR A 766 -23.18 13.87 0.58
C THR A 766 -23.31 14.44 -0.82
N ASN A 767 -22.48 15.42 -1.19
CA ASN A 767 -22.52 16.07 -2.48
C ASN A 767 -21.20 15.85 -3.24
N PRO A 768 -21.20 15.12 -4.38
CA PRO A 768 -19.99 14.89 -5.17
C PRO A 768 -19.46 16.13 -5.89
N PHE A 769 -20.20 17.24 -5.92
CA PHE A 769 -19.76 18.50 -6.52
C PHE A 769 -19.29 19.54 -5.49
N ASP A 770 -19.55 19.28 -4.21
CA ASP A 770 -19.16 20.15 -3.09
C ASP A 770 -18.93 19.30 -1.84
N THR A 771 -17.69 18.85 -1.66
CA THR A 771 -17.29 18.01 -0.54
C THR A 771 -17.29 18.75 0.81
N THR A 772 -17.51 20.08 0.82
CA THR A 772 -17.67 20.85 2.06
C THR A 772 -19.05 20.65 2.68
N GLN A 773 -20.04 20.21 1.89
CA GLN A 773 -21.35 19.83 2.40
C GLN A 773 -21.28 18.46 3.05
N THR A 774 -21.30 18.48 4.38
CA THR A 774 -21.15 17.28 5.21
C THR A 774 -22.32 17.07 6.14
N VAL A 775 -22.59 15.80 6.43
CA VAL A 775 -23.55 15.35 7.45
C VAL A 775 -22.78 14.58 8.51
N GLU A 776 -22.98 14.95 9.78
CA GLU A 776 -22.48 14.20 10.93
C GLU A 776 -23.51 13.13 11.34
N VAL A 777 -23.05 11.89 11.51
CA VAL A 777 -23.88 10.76 11.96
C VAL A 777 -23.28 10.17 13.24
N PRO A 778 -23.99 10.19 14.38
CA PRO A 778 -23.55 9.49 15.58
C PRO A 778 -23.33 7.99 15.32
N LYS A 779 -22.19 7.45 15.75
CA LYS A 779 -21.82 6.06 15.43
C LYS A 779 -22.74 5.05 16.12
N ASP A 780 -23.25 5.39 17.29
CA ASP A 780 -24.24 4.61 18.01
C ASP A 780 -25.62 4.61 17.36
N GLU A 781 -25.88 5.49 16.39
CA GLU A 781 -27.09 5.45 15.55
C GLU A 781 -26.90 4.61 14.28
N ILE A 782 -25.68 4.16 13.95
CA ILE A 782 -25.39 3.39 12.74
C ILE A 782 -25.63 1.89 12.99
N THR A 783 -26.44 1.27 12.14
CA THR A 783 -26.67 -0.19 12.10
C THR A 783 -25.67 -0.88 11.17
N SER A 784 -25.43 -0.32 9.98
CA SER A 784 -24.43 -0.82 9.05
C SER A 784 -23.87 0.31 8.18
N MET A 785 -22.66 0.11 7.68
CA MET A 785 -22.02 0.96 6.69
C MET A 785 -21.39 0.05 5.66
N GLU A 786 -21.93 0.08 4.44
CA GLU A 786 -21.53 -0.81 3.36
C GLU A 786 -21.08 0.01 2.17
N ARG A 787 -20.03 -0.46 1.49
CA ARG A 787 -19.62 0.15 0.22
C ARG A 787 -20.75 -0.02 -0.79
N SER A 788 -21.06 1.06 -1.49
CA SER A 788 -22.05 1.06 -2.54
C SER A 788 -21.45 0.49 -3.82
N SER A 789 -22.21 -0.37 -4.50
CA SER A 789 -21.93 -0.79 -5.87
C SER A 789 -22.32 0.26 -6.90
N ILE A 790 -22.95 1.37 -6.48
CA ILE A 790 -23.36 2.48 -7.33
C ILE A 790 -22.29 3.57 -7.26
N SER A 791 -21.76 3.93 -8.42
CA SER A 791 -20.79 5.02 -8.56
C SER A 791 -21.45 6.38 -8.33
N PRO A 792 -20.75 7.34 -7.69
CA PRO A 792 -21.20 8.73 -7.62
C PRO A 792 -21.09 9.44 -9.00
N MET A 793 -20.35 8.89 -9.95
CA MET A 793 -20.25 9.43 -11.31
C MET A 793 -21.57 9.18 -12.08
N PRO A 794 -22.23 10.22 -12.62
CA PRO A 794 -23.43 10.04 -13.43
C PRO A 794 -23.13 9.26 -14.72
N GLY A 795 -24.04 8.38 -15.12
CA GLY A 795 -24.03 7.81 -16.48
C GLY A 795 -24.45 8.84 -17.53
N ALA A 796 -24.32 8.49 -18.82
CA ALA A 796 -24.81 9.28 -19.96
C ALA A 796 -24.19 10.69 -20.14
N LEU A 797 -23.07 11.01 -19.47
CA LEU A 797 -22.43 12.34 -19.57
C LEU A 797 -22.03 12.74 -20.99
N ILE A 798 -21.75 11.76 -21.86
CA ILE A 798 -21.37 11.96 -23.26
C ILE A 798 -22.55 12.04 -24.23
N ASN A 799 -23.80 11.78 -23.80
CA ASN A 799 -24.95 11.62 -24.71
C ASN A 799 -25.35 12.91 -25.44
N ARG A 800 -24.81 14.05 -25.02
CA ARG A 800 -25.01 15.35 -25.67
C ARG A 800 -23.98 15.65 -26.77
N LEU A 801 -22.88 14.90 -26.84
CA LEU A 801 -21.81 15.09 -27.82
C LEU A 801 -22.19 14.46 -29.16
N ASN A 802 -21.92 15.16 -30.26
CA ASN A 802 -21.99 14.59 -31.59
C ASN A 802 -20.74 13.70 -31.88
N PRO A 803 -20.69 12.95 -33.01
CA PRO A 803 -19.58 12.02 -33.28
C PRO A 803 -18.19 12.67 -33.32
N ASP A 804 -18.08 13.92 -33.76
CA ASP A 804 -16.80 14.63 -33.83
C ASP A 804 -16.36 15.13 -32.46
N GLU A 805 -17.26 15.72 -31.69
CA GLU A 805 -16.98 16.16 -30.31
C GLU A 805 -16.55 14.99 -29.42
N LEU A 806 -17.16 13.82 -29.61
CA LEU A 806 -16.77 12.61 -28.88
C LEU A 806 -15.38 12.10 -29.28
N LYS A 807 -15.02 12.15 -30.57
CA LYS A 807 -13.65 11.81 -31.01
C LYS A 807 -12.60 12.77 -30.45
N ASP A 808 -12.92 14.06 -30.38
CA ASP A 808 -12.03 15.06 -29.79
C ASP A 808 -11.84 14.82 -28.28
N LEU A 809 -12.92 14.51 -27.55
CA LEU A 809 -12.86 14.13 -26.14
C LEU A 809 -12.00 12.87 -25.93
N LEU A 810 -12.22 11.82 -26.73
CA LEU A 810 -11.44 10.59 -26.64
C LEU A 810 -9.96 10.82 -26.98
N ALA A 811 -9.66 11.63 -27.99
CA ALA A 811 -8.28 11.99 -28.34
C ALA A 811 -7.58 12.76 -27.21
N PHE A 812 -8.30 13.67 -26.54
CA PHE A 812 -7.82 14.38 -25.35
C PHE A 812 -7.53 13.41 -24.19
N LEU A 813 -8.48 12.53 -23.84
CA LEU A 813 -8.34 11.58 -22.73
C LEU A 813 -7.26 10.51 -22.97
N THR A 814 -7.06 10.09 -24.22
CA THR A 814 -6.08 9.07 -24.59
C THR A 814 -4.70 9.63 -24.89
N GLY A 815 -4.56 10.95 -25.02
CA GLY A 815 -3.32 11.58 -25.45
C GLY A 815 -2.91 11.22 -26.88
N ALA A 816 -3.86 10.80 -27.74
CA ALA A 816 -3.61 10.44 -29.13
C ALA A 816 -2.87 11.57 -29.87
N LYS A 817 -1.89 11.24 -30.72
CA LYS A 817 -1.02 12.24 -31.37
C LYS A 817 -1.74 13.11 -32.38
#